data_AF-A0A1S3HI81-F1
#
_entry.id   AF-A0A1S3HI81-F1
#
_cell.length_a   1.000
_cell.length_b   1.000
_cell.length_c   1.000
_cell.angle_alpha   90.00
_cell.angle_beta   90.00
_cell.angle_gamma   90.00
#
_symmetry.space_group_name_H-M   'P 1'
#
loop_
_entity.id
_entity.type
_entity.pdbx_description
1 polymer ?
#
loop_
_entity_poly.entity_id
_entity_poly.type
_entity_poly.pdbx_seq_one_letter_code
_entity_poly.pdbx_strand_id
1 'polypeptide(L)'
;MLFDLSEYDAVGFDLDHTLAKYKVPEMMSLSFDAVVQYLVKEKGYDEDLCRPFSEDEDFCTKGLIYDKIKGNFLKLDENGKILRASHGTRFMTDADIEEVFGKSRKWEHSDELMGSVNNADTYMIFENYFDMIGILIFGRLVDMVDKKAEKPTEDYKFLWNDVIAGYNNSYRHQAFTGLGNGMTSADFHISKTKICSPYSVEYGAYSLGKNPCECNGKWTMVYKVKLSFDAVVQYLVKEKGYDEDLCRPFSEDEDFCTKGLIYDKIKGNFLKLDENGKILRASHGTRFMTDADIEEVFGKSRKWEHSDELMGSVNNADTYMIFENYFDMIGILIFGRLVDMVDKKAEKPIEDYKFLWNDVIAGYNNSYRHQAFTEDAGGFFPAIKKDVEKYCNKRTEEVKSWLRKLKEEKKTVFMLTTSYVNFASHVAEYSLGSDWKSYFDIIITNAKKPGFFHKNNHFLRLDGDKEREPVQKLERNHTYSQGNLKGLVSFLQEQTEKENPKVAFFGDSLRSDVFPSKMYANWETVYVLEEMETEGMVGYECTSKGQKHTIEVQIEDDGEPKTKKMKTVQHELPSKEEQAFLSSSLWGSFFRDETLEHLNSNETKPKTDSEAKFKHMNTFWGYLTRKYADIAVPQLEYIADFPLDHKYQVFDHENEHKSGFYPGIPKPLQL
;
A
#
# COMPACT_ATOMS: atom_id res chain seq x y z
N MET A 1 -24.86 -2.19 -21.52
CA MET A 1 -24.84 -0.83 -20.92
C MET A 1 -23.70 -0.06 -21.57
N LEU A 2 -23.76 1.28 -21.64
CA LEU A 2 -22.71 2.10 -22.26
C LEU A 2 -22.19 3.12 -21.24
N PHE A 3 -20.88 3.34 -21.26
CA PHE A 3 -20.18 4.40 -20.55
C PHE A 3 -20.02 5.58 -21.50
N ASP A 4 -20.59 6.72 -21.14
CA ASP A 4 -20.65 7.96 -21.94
C ASP A 4 -20.33 9.14 -21.02
N LEU A 5 -19.15 9.73 -21.18
CA LEU A 5 -18.64 10.78 -20.29
C LEU A 5 -19.53 12.03 -20.27
N SER A 6 -20.32 12.27 -21.32
CA SER A 6 -21.26 13.39 -21.39
C SER A 6 -22.44 13.25 -20.43
N GLU A 7 -22.74 12.04 -19.94
CA GLU A 7 -23.85 11.78 -19.01
C GLU A 7 -23.49 11.98 -17.53
N TYR A 8 -22.21 12.05 -17.17
CA TYR A 8 -21.80 12.18 -15.76
C TYR A 8 -21.93 13.62 -15.29
N ASP A 9 -22.06 13.79 -13.98
CA ASP A 9 -22.13 15.09 -13.31
C ASP A 9 -20.79 15.48 -12.70
N ALA A 10 -20.03 14.47 -12.27
CA ALA A 10 -18.69 14.65 -11.74
C ALA A 10 -17.72 13.59 -12.27
N VAL A 11 -16.46 13.99 -12.40
CA VAL A 11 -15.36 13.10 -12.82
C VAL A 11 -14.20 13.24 -11.84
N GLY A 12 -13.81 12.12 -11.24
CA GLY A 12 -12.74 12.06 -10.25
C GLY A 12 -11.53 11.30 -10.76
N PHE A 13 -10.36 11.67 -10.26
CA PHE A 13 -9.09 11.07 -10.65
C PHE A 13 -8.20 10.79 -9.45
N ASP A 14 -7.54 9.64 -9.42
CA ASP A 14 -6.29 9.50 -8.67
C ASP A 14 -5.15 10.28 -9.32
N LEU A 15 -4.11 10.59 -8.55
CA LEU A 15 -2.90 11.23 -9.03
C LEU A 15 -1.89 10.21 -9.52
N ASP A 16 -1.31 9.44 -8.61
CA ASP A 16 -0.14 8.60 -8.88
C ASP A 16 -0.52 7.46 -9.83
N HIS A 17 0.28 7.21 -10.88
CA HIS A 17 0.00 6.25 -11.96
C HIS A 17 -1.29 6.48 -12.78
N THR A 18 -2.16 7.41 -12.38
CA THR A 18 -3.37 7.81 -13.11
C THR A 18 -3.19 9.15 -13.82
N LEU A 19 -3.16 10.30 -13.11
CA LEU A 19 -2.87 11.60 -13.72
C LEU A 19 -1.37 11.82 -13.93
N ALA A 20 -0.53 11.26 -13.07
CA ALA A 20 0.92 11.33 -13.15
C ALA A 20 1.48 9.96 -13.52
N LYS A 21 1.97 9.81 -14.76
CA LYS A 21 2.64 8.60 -15.21
C LYS A 21 4.08 8.61 -14.72
N TYR A 22 4.47 7.58 -13.97
CA TYR A 22 5.86 7.39 -13.57
C TYR A 22 6.62 6.59 -14.63
N LYS A 23 7.93 6.78 -14.68
CA LYS A 23 8.85 5.88 -15.39
C LYS A 23 9.18 4.74 -14.43
N VAL A 24 8.46 3.63 -14.62
CA VAL A 24 8.42 2.49 -13.68
C VAL A 24 9.82 1.94 -13.39
N PRO A 25 10.72 1.73 -14.38
CA PRO A 25 12.07 1.22 -14.13
C PRO A 25 12.87 2.10 -13.15
N GLU A 26 12.90 3.40 -13.38
CA GLU A 26 13.66 4.36 -12.59
C GLU A 26 13.06 4.51 -11.17
N MET A 27 11.74 4.56 -11.07
CA MET A 27 11.04 4.68 -9.78
C MET A 27 11.20 3.43 -8.92
N MET A 28 11.01 2.25 -9.50
CA MET A 28 11.15 0.99 -8.78
C MET A 28 12.60 0.74 -8.36
N SER A 29 13.58 1.02 -9.23
CA SER A 29 14.99 0.88 -8.89
C SER A 29 15.40 1.80 -7.73
N LEU A 30 14.99 3.07 -7.77
CA LEU A 30 15.23 4.03 -6.67
C LEU A 30 14.64 3.52 -5.35
N SER A 31 13.39 3.05 -5.39
CA SER A 31 12.68 2.58 -4.20
C SER A 31 13.32 1.30 -3.65
N PHE A 32 13.71 0.37 -4.53
CA PHE A 32 14.41 -0.87 -4.18
C PHE A 32 15.74 -0.57 -3.49
N ASP A 33 16.57 0.28 -4.08
CA ASP A 33 17.88 0.65 -3.54
C ASP A 33 17.74 1.28 -2.16
N ALA A 34 16.75 2.16 -1.95
CA ALA A 34 16.52 2.81 -0.67
C ALA A 34 16.17 1.78 0.44
N VAL A 35 15.28 0.83 0.14
CA VAL A 35 14.85 -0.18 1.13
C VAL A 35 15.97 -1.17 1.42
N VAL A 36 16.66 -1.67 0.38
CA VAL A 36 17.72 -2.66 0.53
C VAL A 36 18.93 -2.10 1.29
N GLN A 37 19.32 -0.85 1.02
CA GLN A 37 20.39 -0.22 1.79
C GLN A 37 20.08 -0.15 3.28
N TYR A 38 18.82 0.13 3.65
CA TYR A 38 18.39 0.09 5.04
C TYR A 38 18.49 -1.33 5.61
N LEU A 39 18.02 -2.34 4.88
CA LEU A 39 18.07 -3.74 5.32
C LEU A 39 19.51 -4.21 5.56
N VAL A 40 20.45 -3.86 4.69
CA VAL A 40 21.86 -4.23 4.87
C VAL A 40 22.48 -3.47 6.04
N LYS A 41 22.37 -2.13 6.05
CA LYS A 41 23.06 -1.28 7.05
C LYS A 41 22.48 -1.40 8.45
N GLU A 42 21.15 -1.38 8.57
CA GLU A 42 20.45 -1.27 9.85
C GLU A 42 19.93 -2.61 10.37
N LYS A 43 19.68 -3.58 9.49
CA LYS A 43 19.21 -4.92 9.88
C LYS A 43 20.27 -6.01 9.74
N GLY A 44 21.42 -5.71 9.15
CA GLY A 44 22.54 -6.64 9.04
C GLY A 44 22.29 -7.79 8.06
N TYR A 45 21.40 -7.61 7.08
CA TYR A 45 21.26 -8.56 5.98
C TYR A 45 22.51 -8.56 5.09
N ASP A 46 22.68 -9.64 4.33
CA ASP A 46 23.85 -9.85 3.47
C ASP A 46 23.96 -8.76 2.39
N GLU A 47 25.17 -8.30 2.08
CA GLU A 47 25.41 -7.27 1.05
C GLU A 47 24.98 -7.74 -0.34
N ASP A 48 24.89 -9.05 -0.57
CA ASP A 48 24.32 -9.63 -1.79
C ASP A 48 22.89 -9.14 -2.08
N LEU A 49 22.15 -8.65 -1.08
CA LEU A 49 20.81 -8.08 -1.26
C LEU A 49 20.85 -6.84 -2.17
N CYS A 50 21.96 -6.09 -2.15
CA CYS A 50 22.21 -4.88 -2.94
C CYS A 50 22.50 -5.15 -4.42
N ARG A 51 22.50 -6.41 -4.89
CA ARG A 51 22.64 -6.68 -6.33
C ARG A 51 21.52 -5.95 -7.11
N PRO A 52 21.81 -5.40 -8.30
CA PRO A 52 20.86 -4.52 -9.01
C PRO A 52 19.46 -5.12 -9.17
N PHE A 53 18.43 -4.28 -9.11
CA PHE A 53 17.05 -4.71 -9.37
C PHE A 53 16.90 -5.34 -10.76
N SER A 54 17.55 -4.75 -11.76
CA SER A 54 17.48 -5.17 -13.16
C SER A 54 18.03 -6.56 -13.46
N GLU A 55 18.77 -7.18 -12.53
CA GLU A 55 19.22 -8.57 -12.69
C GLU A 55 18.10 -9.59 -12.52
N ASP A 56 17.04 -9.27 -11.75
CA ASP A 56 15.89 -10.17 -11.54
C ASP A 56 14.53 -9.46 -11.71
N GLU A 57 14.47 -8.37 -12.48
CA GLU A 57 13.23 -7.58 -12.67
C GLU A 57 12.07 -8.45 -13.20
N ASP A 58 12.36 -9.44 -14.04
CA ASP A 58 11.40 -10.41 -14.60
C ASP A 58 10.72 -11.30 -13.54
N PHE A 59 11.23 -11.33 -12.30
CA PHE A 59 10.56 -11.98 -11.17
C PHE A 59 9.41 -11.13 -10.59
N CYS A 60 9.38 -9.83 -10.86
CA CYS A 60 8.36 -8.94 -10.34
C CYS A 60 7.22 -8.79 -11.35
N THR A 61 5.99 -9.03 -10.90
CA THR A 61 4.78 -8.69 -11.67
C THR A 61 3.68 -8.25 -10.72
N LYS A 62 2.76 -7.41 -11.20
CA LYS A 62 1.55 -7.12 -10.45
C LYS A 62 0.73 -8.38 -10.24
N GLY A 63 0.07 -8.39 -9.09
CA GLY A 63 -0.93 -9.36 -8.72
C GLY A 63 -0.43 -10.57 -7.95
N LEU A 64 0.85 -10.62 -7.59
CA LEU A 64 1.37 -11.68 -6.73
C LEU A 64 0.90 -11.53 -5.29
N ILE A 65 0.76 -12.66 -4.62
CA ILE A 65 0.43 -12.73 -3.19
C ILE A 65 1.60 -13.40 -2.47
N TYR A 66 2.14 -12.73 -1.46
CA TYR A 66 3.17 -13.29 -0.60
C TYR A 66 2.56 -13.87 0.67
N ASP A 67 2.69 -15.18 0.82
CA ASP A 67 2.38 -15.93 2.03
C ASP A 67 3.50 -15.71 3.06
N LYS A 68 3.22 -14.86 4.06
CA LYS A 68 4.18 -14.47 5.08
C LYS A 68 4.54 -15.62 6.02
N ILE A 69 3.67 -16.63 6.13
CA ILE A 69 3.95 -17.81 6.96
C ILE A 69 4.96 -18.69 6.24
N LYS A 70 4.65 -19.06 4.99
CA LYS A 70 5.41 -20.08 4.25
C LYS A 70 6.55 -19.53 3.39
N GLY A 71 6.70 -18.21 3.29
CA GLY A 71 7.75 -17.59 2.47
C GLY A 71 7.53 -17.79 0.96
N ASN A 72 6.27 -17.95 0.54
CA ASN A 72 5.91 -18.29 -0.83
C ASN A 72 5.25 -17.12 -1.56
N PHE A 73 5.58 -16.95 -2.84
CA PHE A 73 4.78 -16.13 -3.75
C PHE A 73 3.78 -17.00 -4.50
N LEU A 74 2.56 -16.51 -4.64
CA LEU A 74 1.44 -17.22 -5.24
C LEU A 74 0.81 -16.36 -6.33
N LYS A 75 0.59 -16.98 -7.48
CA LYS A 75 -0.31 -16.48 -8.52
C LYS A 75 -1.57 -17.34 -8.50
N LEU A 76 -2.72 -16.72 -8.30
CA LEU A 76 -3.99 -17.43 -8.12
C LEU A 76 -4.92 -17.25 -9.32
N ASP A 77 -5.82 -18.21 -9.52
CA ASP A 77 -6.98 -18.07 -10.40
C ASP A 77 -8.17 -17.41 -9.68
N GLU A 78 -9.27 -17.21 -10.41
CA GLU A 78 -10.51 -16.62 -9.89
C GLU A 78 -11.20 -17.44 -8.78
N ASN A 79 -10.81 -18.71 -8.59
CA ASN A 79 -11.33 -19.62 -7.57
C ASN A 79 -10.31 -19.90 -6.44
N GLY A 80 -9.15 -19.23 -6.46
CA GLY A 80 -8.14 -19.30 -5.40
C GLY A 80 -7.26 -20.53 -5.51
N LYS A 81 -7.26 -21.16 -6.68
CA LYS A 81 -6.31 -22.21 -6.99
C LYS A 81 -4.98 -21.58 -7.37
N ILE A 82 -3.90 -22.16 -6.85
CA ILE A 82 -2.54 -21.75 -7.19
C ILE A 82 -2.25 -22.15 -8.65
N LEU A 83 -2.03 -21.13 -9.48
CA LEU A 83 -1.58 -21.24 -10.87
C LEU A 83 -0.07 -21.51 -10.92
N ARG A 84 0.69 -20.67 -10.22
CA ARG A 84 2.15 -20.73 -10.10
C ARG A 84 2.54 -20.35 -8.68
N ALA A 85 3.65 -20.88 -8.22
CA ALA A 85 4.23 -20.47 -6.95
C ALA A 85 5.76 -20.46 -7.00
N SER A 86 6.36 -19.71 -6.08
CA SER A 86 7.78 -19.78 -5.76
C SER A 86 7.96 -19.83 -4.24
N HIS A 87 9.04 -20.45 -3.78
CA HIS A 87 9.56 -20.30 -2.42
C HIS A 87 10.81 -19.44 -2.50
N GLY A 88 10.79 -18.25 -1.91
CA GLY A 88 11.78 -17.22 -2.23
C GLY A 88 11.77 -16.91 -3.73
N THR A 89 12.96 -16.83 -4.36
CA THR A 89 13.05 -16.67 -5.83
C THR A 89 13.00 -18.00 -6.60
N ARG A 90 12.96 -19.14 -5.91
CA ARG A 90 12.90 -20.47 -6.55
C ARG A 90 11.47 -20.86 -6.91
N PHE A 91 11.17 -20.95 -8.20
CA PHE A 91 9.89 -21.47 -8.67
C PHE A 91 9.64 -22.91 -8.22
N MET A 92 8.40 -23.18 -7.85
CA MET A 92 7.90 -24.47 -7.41
C MET A 92 7.38 -25.26 -8.61
N THR A 93 7.71 -26.54 -8.66
CA THR A 93 7.07 -27.45 -9.62
C THR A 93 5.63 -27.75 -9.22
N ASP A 94 4.84 -28.28 -10.15
CA ASP A 94 3.51 -28.82 -9.86
C ASP A 94 3.50 -29.80 -8.67
N ALA A 95 4.52 -30.65 -8.58
CA ALA A 95 4.67 -31.58 -7.47
C ALA A 95 4.98 -30.87 -6.15
N ASP A 96 5.86 -29.86 -6.17
CA ASP A 96 6.18 -29.03 -5.00
C ASP A 96 4.93 -28.29 -4.50
N ILE A 97 4.10 -27.74 -5.41
CA ILE A 97 2.86 -27.05 -5.05
C ILE A 97 1.88 -28.03 -4.39
N GLU A 98 1.72 -29.23 -4.94
CA GLU A 98 0.83 -30.24 -4.37
C GLU A 98 1.34 -30.80 -3.04
N GLU A 99 2.65 -30.85 -2.84
CA GLU A 99 3.27 -31.22 -1.56
C GLU A 99 2.99 -30.17 -0.48
N VAL A 100 3.15 -28.88 -0.80
CA VAL A 100 3.01 -27.78 0.17
C VAL A 100 1.55 -27.37 0.43
N PHE A 101 0.71 -27.37 -0.62
CA PHE A 101 -0.66 -26.86 -0.57
C PHE A 101 -1.73 -27.94 -0.79
N GLY A 102 -1.32 -29.19 -0.99
CA GLY A 102 -2.21 -30.30 -1.26
C GLY A 102 -2.66 -30.40 -2.72
N LYS A 103 -3.21 -31.57 -3.09
CA LYS A 103 -3.61 -31.90 -4.47
C LYS A 103 -4.69 -30.98 -5.07
N SER A 104 -5.50 -30.33 -4.24
CA SER A 104 -6.49 -29.36 -4.72
C SER A 104 -5.84 -28.08 -5.24
N ARG A 105 -4.61 -27.78 -4.79
CA ARG A 105 -3.91 -26.50 -4.95
C ARG A 105 -4.73 -25.29 -4.50
N LYS A 106 -5.77 -25.49 -3.69
CA LYS A 106 -6.57 -24.41 -3.13
C LYS A 106 -5.75 -23.80 -1.98
N TRP A 107 -5.40 -22.54 -2.10
CA TRP A 107 -4.71 -21.85 -1.02
C TRP A 107 -5.67 -21.61 0.16
N GLU A 108 -5.21 -21.83 1.39
CA GLU A 108 -6.07 -21.83 2.58
C GLU A 108 -6.71 -20.47 2.89
N HIS A 109 -6.07 -19.37 2.49
CA HIS A 109 -6.58 -18.00 2.68
C HIS A 109 -7.40 -17.48 1.48
N SER A 110 -7.70 -18.32 0.49
CA SER A 110 -8.38 -17.88 -0.73
C SER A 110 -9.75 -17.26 -0.48
N ASP A 111 -10.56 -17.88 0.38
CA ASP A 111 -11.92 -17.42 0.64
C ASP A 111 -11.90 -16.05 1.37
N GLU A 112 -10.93 -15.82 2.25
CA GLU A 112 -10.69 -14.54 2.94
C GLU A 112 -10.23 -13.45 1.97
N LEU A 113 -9.25 -13.77 1.12
CA LEU A 113 -8.74 -12.87 0.09
C LEU A 113 -9.85 -12.42 -0.87
N MET A 114 -10.68 -13.34 -1.34
CA MET A 114 -11.76 -13.02 -2.29
C MET A 114 -12.88 -12.19 -1.67
N GLY A 115 -13.13 -12.34 -0.37
CA GLY A 115 -14.17 -11.59 0.33
C GLY A 115 -13.83 -10.11 0.53
N SER A 116 -12.55 -9.77 0.65
CA SER A 116 -12.11 -8.44 1.08
C SER A 116 -11.08 -7.76 0.18
N VAL A 117 -10.31 -8.52 -0.59
CA VAL A 117 -9.17 -8.07 -1.40
C VAL A 117 -8.23 -7.16 -0.60
N ASN A 118 -7.96 -7.54 0.66
CA ASN A 118 -7.11 -6.78 1.57
C ASN A 118 -5.87 -7.58 1.99
N ASN A 119 -4.84 -6.86 2.43
CA ASN A 119 -3.71 -7.48 3.11
C ASN A 119 -4.16 -8.04 4.46
N ALA A 120 -3.55 -9.13 4.90
CA ALA A 120 -3.79 -9.73 6.20
C ALA A 120 -2.48 -9.91 6.98
N ASP A 121 -2.58 -10.38 8.22
CA ASP A 121 -1.39 -10.72 9.01
C ASP A 121 -0.59 -11.87 8.41
N THR A 122 -1.25 -12.76 7.68
CA THR A 122 -0.66 -13.96 7.08
C THR A 122 -0.19 -13.77 5.65
N TYR A 123 -0.66 -12.75 4.92
CA TYR A 123 -0.26 -12.51 3.53
C TYR A 123 -0.23 -11.04 3.12
N MET A 124 0.49 -10.72 2.05
CA MET A 124 0.48 -9.42 1.38
C MET A 124 0.14 -9.58 -0.09
N ILE A 125 -0.64 -8.65 -0.62
CA ILE A 125 -0.93 -8.50 -2.04
C ILE A 125 -0.01 -7.44 -2.64
N PHE A 126 0.65 -7.75 -3.74
CA PHE A 126 1.45 -6.81 -4.53
C PHE A 126 0.70 -6.38 -5.79
N GLU A 127 0.05 -5.23 -5.75
CA GLU A 127 -0.76 -4.71 -6.86
C GLU A 127 -0.41 -3.27 -7.26
N ASN A 128 0.40 -2.57 -6.47
CA ASN A 128 0.87 -1.23 -6.82
C ASN A 128 2.40 -1.25 -7.04
N TYR A 129 2.90 -0.49 -8.02
CA TYR A 129 4.32 -0.39 -8.34
C TYR A 129 5.18 0.10 -7.16
N PHE A 130 4.64 0.91 -6.24
CA PHE A 130 5.36 1.34 -5.03
C PHE A 130 5.71 0.17 -4.11
N ASP A 131 4.86 -0.86 -4.07
CA ASP A 131 5.03 -2.02 -3.21
C ASP A 131 5.68 -3.21 -3.93
N MET A 132 5.67 -3.23 -5.27
CA MET A 132 6.18 -4.35 -6.08
C MET A 132 7.67 -4.66 -5.85
N ILE A 133 8.48 -3.69 -5.45
CA ILE A 133 9.88 -3.94 -5.07
C ILE A 133 9.98 -4.97 -3.94
N GLY A 134 8.94 -5.07 -3.11
CA GLY A 134 8.84 -6.05 -2.04
C GLY A 134 8.86 -7.49 -2.55
N ILE A 135 8.38 -7.76 -3.76
CA ILE A 135 8.41 -9.09 -4.37
C ILE A 135 9.85 -9.61 -4.40
N LEU A 136 10.76 -8.83 -4.98
CA LEU A 136 12.15 -9.22 -5.09
C LEU A 136 12.86 -9.20 -3.74
N ILE A 137 12.58 -8.21 -2.90
CA ILE A 137 13.19 -8.10 -1.56
C ILE A 137 12.84 -9.32 -0.71
N PHE A 138 11.55 -9.65 -0.57
CA PHE A 138 11.14 -10.85 0.19
C PHE A 138 11.65 -12.13 -0.45
N GLY A 139 11.62 -12.24 -1.79
CA GLY A 139 12.16 -13.39 -2.51
C GLY A 139 13.62 -13.67 -2.15
N ARG A 140 14.49 -12.66 -2.27
CA ARG A 140 15.91 -12.77 -1.93
C ARG A 140 16.14 -13.01 -0.44
N LEU A 141 15.34 -12.38 0.43
CA LEU A 141 15.46 -12.57 1.88
C LEU A 141 15.09 -14.00 2.32
N VAL A 142 14.06 -14.59 1.73
CA VAL A 142 13.71 -16.01 1.97
C VAL A 142 14.87 -16.90 1.56
N ASP A 143 15.45 -16.71 0.37
CA ASP A 143 16.59 -17.49 -0.10
C ASP A 143 17.80 -17.38 0.84
N MET A 144 18.07 -16.17 1.36
CA MET A 144 19.16 -15.93 2.31
C MET A 144 18.92 -16.59 3.67
N VAL A 145 17.68 -16.59 4.15
CA VAL A 145 17.29 -17.25 5.41
C VAL A 145 17.48 -18.75 5.25
N ASP A 146 16.95 -19.34 4.18
CA ASP A 146 17.08 -20.77 3.90
C ASP A 146 18.53 -21.21 3.75
N LYS A 147 19.35 -20.43 3.04
CA LYS A 147 20.77 -20.73 2.87
C LYS A 147 21.55 -20.76 4.19
N LYS A 148 21.12 -19.98 5.19
CA LYS A 148 21.74 -19.93 6.52
C LYS A 148 21.15 -20.92 7.51
N ALA A 149 19.93 -21.42 7.26
CA ALA A 149 19.23 -22.28 8.19
C ALA A 149 19.72 -23.73 8.08
N GLU A 150 20.01 -24.36 9.22
CA GLU A 150 20.32 -25.80 9.28
C GLU A 150 19.08 -26.68 9.03
N LYS A 151 17.88 -26.10 9.19
CA LYS A 151 16.57 -26.73 8.99
C LYS A 151 15.61 -25.73 8.33
N PRO A 152 14.59 -26.20 7.59
CA PRO A 152 13.57 -25.34 7.00
C PRO A 152 12.93 -24.41 8.04
N THR A 153 12.80 -23.12 7.70
CA THR A 153 12.15 -22.14 8.56
C THR A 153 10.63 -22.32 8.52
N GLU A 154 10.00 -22.40 9.70
CA GLU A 154 8.55 -22.66 9.81
C GLU A 154 7.68 -21.38 9.73
N ASP A 155 8.27 -20.18 9.92
CA ASP A 155 7.56 -18.90 9.87
C ASP A 155 8.46 -17.75 9.36
N TYR A 156 8.08 -17.15 8.23
CA TYR A 156 8.78 -16.03 7.60
C TYR A 156 8.23 -14.65 7.98
N LYS A 157 7.23 -14.56 8.87
CA LYS A 157 6.59 -13.29 9.27
C LYS A 157 7.56 -12.26 9.82
N PHE A 158 8.69 -12.67 10.39
CA PHE A 158 9.66 -11.70 10.93
C PHE A 158 10.28 -10.81 9.84
N LEU A 159 10.41 -11.33 8.60
CA LEU A 159 10.91 -10.58 7.45
C LEU A 159 10.01 -9.38 7.14
N TRP A 160 8.69 -9.55 7.29
CA TRP A 160 7.71 -8.48 7.10
C TRP A 160 8.08 -7.22 7.87
N ASN A 161 8.40 -7.41 9.15
CA ASN A 161 8.71 -6.31 10.05
C ASN A 161 10.02 -5.59 9.66
N ASP A 162 10.98 -6.29 9.05
CA ASP A 162 12.22 -5.66 8.57
C ASP A 162 11.98 -4.85 7.30
N VAL A 163 11.31 -5.46 6.32
CA VAL A 163 11.03 -4.82 5.03
C VAL A 163 10.12 -3.61 5.20
N ILE A 164 9.08 -3.70 6.03
CA ILE A 164 8.23 -2.54 6.37
C ILE A 164 9.02 -1.44 7.10
N ALA A 165 9.98 -1.80 7.96
CA ALA A 165 10.85 -0.79 8.55
C ALA A 165 11.73 -0.10 7.48
N GLY A 166 12.17 -0.84 6.46
CA GLY A 166 12.90 -0.29 5.31
C GLY A 166 12.04 0.61 4.41
N TYR A 167 10.80 0.22 4.11
CA TYR A 167 9.84 1.11 3.44
C TYR A 167 9.65 2.38 4.25
N ASN A 168 9.30 2.26 5.53
CA ASN A 168 9.12 3.41 6.41
C ASN A 168 10.37 4.30 6.46
N ASN A 169 11.58 3.73 6.48
CA ASN A 169 12.82 4.49 6.46
C ASN A 169 13.05 5.23 5.14
N SER A 170 12.79 4.55 4.01
CA SER A 170 12.97 5.11 2.66
C SER A 170 12.10 6.35 2.43
N TYR A 171 10.99 6.44 3.17
CA TYR A 171 10.05 7.55 3.18
C TYR A 171 10.15 8.45 4.45
N ARG A 172 11.20 8.38 5.31
CA ARG A 172 11.36 9.12 6.60
C ARG A 172 12.63 9.99 6.76
N HIS A 173 12.53 11.05 7.60
CA HIS A 173 13.43 12.23 7.74
C HIS A 173 14.86 11.98 8.26
N GLN A 174 15.21 10.80 8.79
CA GLN A 174 16.52 10.63 9.45
C GLN A 174 17.47 9.63 8.77
N ALA A 175 17.25 9.27 7.51
CA ALA A 175 18.15 8.34 6.82
C ALA A 175 19.56 8.90 6.56
N PHE A 176 19.81 10.22 6.69
CA PHE A 176 21.10 10.82 6.33
C PHE A 176 21.55 12.06 7.13
N THR A 177 21.49 12.04 8.46
CA THR A 177 22.32 12.99 9.25
C THR A 177 23.79 12.54 9.40
N GLY A 178 24.23 11.55 8.62
CA GLY A 178 25.60 11.03 8.63
C GLY A 178 26.41 11.20 7.33
N LEU A 179 25.86 11.78 6.26
CA LEU A 179 26.64 12.04 5.04
C LEU A 179 26.92 13.53 4.87
N GLY A 180 28.14 13.91 5.24
CA GLY A 180 28.77 15.12 4.72
C GLY A 180 28.85 15.05 3.19
N ASN A 181 28.61 16.21 2.58
CA ASN A 181 28.60 16.49 1.15
C ASN A 181 29.51 15.60 0.28
N GLY A 182 28.87 14.92 -0.68
CA GLY A 182 29.42 14.59 -1.99
C GLY A 182 30.01 13.19 -2.13
N MET A 183 29.32 12.31 -2.87
CA MET A 183 29.95 11.44 -3.87
C MET A 183 28.91 10.68 -4.72
N THR A 184 29.18 10.66 -6.02
CA THR A 184 28.57 9.87 -7.09
C THR A 184 29.30 8.52 -7.24
N SER A 185 28.67 7.57 -7.93
CA SER A 185 28.96 6.13 -7.97
C SER A 185 30.25 5.69 -8.71
N ALA A 186 31.41 6.23 -8.39
CA ALA A 186 32.68 5.72 -8.92
C ALA A 186 33.75 5.64 -7.81
N ASP A 187 34.54 4.58 -7.87
CA ASP A 187 35.80 4.33 -7.14
C ASP A 187 35.73 3.51 -5.83
N PHE A 188 35.71 2.19 -6.00
CA PHE A 188 36.32 1.24 -5.06
C PHE A 188 37.86 1.29 -5.19
N HIS A 189 38.58 1.77 -4.17
CA HIS A 189 39.89 1.23 -3.75
C HIS A 189 40.38 1.78 -2.38
N ILE A 190 41.05 0.90 -1.64
CA ILE A 190 41.44 0.96 -0.23
C ILE A 190 42.51 2.04 0.07
N SER A 191 42.38 2.83 1.15
CA SER A 191 43.27 2.79 2.33
C SER A 191 43.07 3.93 3.36
N LYS A 192 43.40 3.57 4.60
CA LYS A 192 43.21 4.25 5.90
C LYS A 192 43.77 5.69 5.97
N THR A 193 43.06 6.61 6.63
CA THR A 193 43.56 7.35 7.81
C THR A 193 42.49 8.19 8.54
N LYS A 194 42.63 8.27 9.87
CA LYS A 194 41.76 8.91 10.88
C LYS A 194 41.68 10.43 10.75
N ILE A 195 40.49 11.01 10.99
CA ILE A 195 40.30 12.28 11.73
C ILE A 195 39.03 12.18 12.62
N CYS A 196 39.14 12.67 13.86
CA CYS A 196 38.20 12.56 14.99
C CYS A 196 36.93 13.43 14.87
N SER A 197 35.81 12.90 15.40
CA SER A 197 34.53 13.60 15.65
C SER A 197 34.33 13.84 17.16
N PRO A 198 33.71 14.96 17.61
CA PRO A 198 33.62 15.34 19.03
C PRO A 198 32.47 14.70 19.82
N TYR A 199 31.93 13.56 19.39
CA TYR A 199 30.91 12.82 20.17
C TYR A 199 31.57 11.74 21.04
N SER A 200 32.20 12.16 22.14
CA SER A 200 32.57 11.28 23.23
C SER A 200 31.50 11.32 24.33
N VAL A 201 30.53 10.38 24.25
CA VAL A 201 29.87 9.84 25.43
C VAL A 201 30.12 8.34 25.38
N GLU A 202 30.95 7.85 26.30
CA GLU A 202 31.40 6.46 26.38
C GLU A 202 30.22 5.52 26.61
N TYR A 203 29.87 4.71 25.60
CA TYR A 203 29.19 3.44 25.85
C TYR A 203 30.24 2.44 26.30
N GLY A 204 30.21 2.08 27.58
CA GLY A 204 31.08 1.06 28.17
C GLY A 204 30.98 -0.25 27.39
N ALA A 205 32.13 -0.74 26.94
CA ALA A 205 32.29 -1.99 26.24
C ALA A 205 31.91 -3.18 27.13
N TYR A 206 30.84 -3.91 26.77
CA TYR A 206 30.73 -5.31 27.11
C TYR A 206 31.36 -6.14 25.99
N SER A 207 32.46 -6.82 26.31
CA SER A 207 33.13 -7.76 25.42
C SER A 207 32.24 -8.97 25.15
N LEU A 208 31.68 -9.08 23.94
CA LEU A 208 31.03 -10.30 23.46
C LEU A 208 32.06 -11.18 22.74
N GLY A 209 32.80 -11.95 23.53
CA GLY A 209 33.44 -13.16 23.04
C GLY A 209 32.43 -14.30 23.06
N LYS A 210 31.72 -14.53 21.95
CA LYS A 210 31.16 -15.80 21.42
C LYS A 210 30.16 -15.52 20.30
N ASN A 211 30.15 -16.42 19.31
CA ASN A 211 29.41 -16.37 18.05
C ASN A 211 27.91 -16.03 18.19
N PRO A 212 27.27 -15.36 17.20
CA PRO A 212 25.86 -14.97 17.25
C PRO A 212 24.86 -16.08 16.85
N CYS A 213 25.25 -17.35 16.74
CA CYS A 213 24.38 -18.40 16.16
C CYS A 213 23.55 -19.23 17.15
N GLU A 214 23.47 -18.87 18.44
CA GLU A 214 22.68 -19.65 19.42
C GLU A 214 21.72 -18.76 20.21
N CYS A 215 20.67 -18.26 19.57
CA CYS A 215 19.47 -17.81 20.27
C CYS A 215 18.26 -17.70 19.34
N ASN A 216 17.37 -18.70 19.44
CA ASN A 216 16.05 -18.75 18.82
C ASN A 216 15.29 -17.42 18.96
N GLY A 217 15.10 -16.70 17.84
CA GLY A 217 13.96 -15.82 17.54
C GLY A 217 13.62 -14.61 18.46
N LYS A 218 14.26 -14.45 19.63
CA LYS A 218 13.89 -13.41 20.61
C LYS A 218 14.50 -12.03 20.32
N TRP A 219 15.61 -11.96 19.59
CA TRP A 219 16.42 -10.74 19.48
C TRP A 219 15.97 -9.74 18.39
N THR A 220 15.25 -10.19 17.35
CA THR A 220 14.84 -9.33 16.22
C THR A 220 13.60 -8.48 16.51
N MET A 221 12.81 -8.83 17.53
CA MET A 221 11.63 -8.07 17.97
C MET A 221 12.01 -6.90 18.88
N VAL A 222 12.97 -7.10 19.79
CA VAL A 222 13.41 -6.09 20.79
C VAL A 222 14.00 -4.85 20.13
N TYR A 223 14.76 -5.00 19.04
CA TYR A 223 15.40 -3.85 18.36
C TYR A 223 14.40 -2.95 17.59
N LYS A 224 13.33 -3.51 17.03
CA LYS A 224 12.32 -2.76 16.25
C LYS A 224 11.32 -2.02 17.15
N VAL A 225 10.91 -2.68 18.22
CA VAL A 225 10.03 -2.14 19.27
C VAL A 225 10.73 -0.98 19.98
N LYS A 226 12.04 -1.10 20.24
CA LYS A 226 12.85 -0.06 20.87
C LYS A 226 12.91 1.26 20.07
N LEU A 227 13.18 1.22 18.77
CA LEU A 227 13.29 2.45 17.97
C LEU A 227 11.98 3.25 17.91
N SER A 228 10.85 2.56 17.74
CA SER A 228 9.53 3.21 17.74
C SER A 228 9.15 3.72 19.13
N PHE A 229 9.48 2.96 20.19
CA PHE A 229 9.31 3.39 21.57
C PHE A 229 10.11 4.67 21.87
N ASP A 230 11.41 4.66 21.55
CA ASP A 230 12.31 5.79 21.78
C ASP A 230 11.84 7.05 21.04
N ALA A 231 11.35 6.91 19.80
CA ALA A 231 10.84 8.03 19.01
C ALA A 231 9.58 8.68 19.61
N VAL A 232 8.60 7.86 20.02
CA VAL A 232 7.35 8.36 20.63
C VAL A 232 7.63 8.98 21.98
N VAL A 233 8.45 8.34 22.81
CA VAL A 233 8.82 8.84 24.14
C VAL A 233 9.62 10.14 24.06
N GLN A 234 10.57 10.26 23.13
CA GLN A 234 11.30 11.51 22.93
C GLN A 234 10.38 12.67 22.52
N TYR A 235 9.37 12.41 21.69
CA TYR A 235 8.35 13.41 21.36
C TYR A 235 7.55 13.82 22.60
N LEU A 236 7.09 12.85 23.39
CA LEU A 236 6.33 13.12 24.62
C LEU A 236 7.15 13.97 25.61
N VAL A 237 8.44 13.70 25.78
CA VAL A 237 9.30 14.49 26.65
C VAL A 237 9.52 15.90 26.09
N LYS A 238 9.94 16.01 24.81
CA LYS A 238 10.34 17.30 24.22
C LYS A 238 9.17 18.23 23.90
N GLU A 239 8.10 17.68 23.32
CA GLU A 239 7.00 18.47 22.75
C GLU A 239 5.77 18.51 23.68
N LYS A 240 5.60 17.52 24.55
CA LYS A 240 4.49 17.46 25.52
C LYS A 240 4.92 17.73 26.97
N GLY A 241 6.22 17.80 27.24
CA GLY A 241 6.77 18.17 28.54
C GLY A 241 6.68 17.07 29.60
N TYR A 242 6.53 15.80 29.20
CA TYR A 242 6.60 14.67 30.13
C TYR A 242 8.02 14.50 30.70
N ASP A 243 8.11 13.78 31.82
CA ASP A 243 9.36 13.60 32.56
C ASP A 243 10.41 12.82 31.76
N GLU A 244 11.69 13.18 31.89
CA GLU A 244 12.79 12.49 31.18
C GLU A 244 12.91 11.01 31.57
N ASP A 245 12.44 10.63 32.77
CA ASP A 245 12.38 9.23 33.21
C ASP A 245 11.58 8.34 32.24
N LEU A 246 10.71 8.91 31.39
CA LEU A 246 9.95 8.16 30.39
C LEU A 246 10.89 7.48 29.39
N CYS A 247 12.05 8.10 29.11
CA CYS A 247 13.11 7.60 28.23
C CYS A 247 13.93 6.44 28.84
N ARG A 248 13.64 5.97 30.06
CA ARG A 248 14.37 4.84 30.63
C ARG A 248 14.26 3.60 29.73
N PRO A 249 15.29 2.74 29.65
CA PRO A 249 15.35 1.67 28.66
C PRO A 249 14.08 0.80 28.60
N PHE A 250 13.61 0.51 27.39
CA PHE A 250 12.47 -0.40 27.16
C PHE A 250 12.66 -1.76 27.84
N SER A 251 13.89 -2.28 27.83
CA SER A 251 14.26 -3.58 28.42
C SER A 251 14.08 -3.67 29.94
N GLU A 252 13.88 -2.55 30.65
CA GLU A 252 13.66 -2.58 32.10
C GLU A 252 12.26 -3.10 32.48
N ASP A 253 11.26 -2.91 31.60
CA ASP A 253 9.87 -3.27 31.87
C ASP A 253 9.26 -4.10 30.72
N GLU A 254 10.08 -4.73 29.88
CA GLU A 254 9.59 -5.44 28.68
C GLU A 254 8.62 -6.58 29.01
N ASP A 255 8.77 -7.19 30.20
CA ASP A 255 7.89 -8.24 30.72
C ASP A 255 6.44 -7.77 30.97
N PHE A 256 6.22 -6.46 31.04
CA PHE A 256 4.88 -5.88 31.16
C PHE A 256 4.10 -5.93 29.84
N CYS A 257 4.79 -5.93 28.70
CA CYS A 257 4.17 -5.93 27.38
C CYS A 257 3.66 -7.33 26.99
N THR A 258 2.34 -7.53 27.04
CA THR A 258 1.71 -8.80 26.63
C THR A 258 0.54 -8.56 25.67
N LYS A 259 0.40 -9.43 24.66
CA LYS A 259 -0.74 -9.41 23.73
C LYS A 259 -2.08 -9.73 24.40
N GLY A 260 -3.13 -9.13 23.86
CA GLY A 260 -4.50 -9.29 24.33
C GLY A 260 -4.70 -8.66 25.71
N LEU A 261 -3.98 -7.55 26.00
CA LEU A 261 -4.34 -6.62 27.07
C LEU A 261 -5.29 -5.56 26.51
N ILE A 262 -6.18 -5.08 27.36
CA ILE A 262 -7.10 -3.99 27.03
C ILE A 262 -6.75 -2.80 27.93
N TYR A 263 -6.50 -1.63 27.35
CA TYR A 263 -6.31 -0.40 28.10
C TYR A 263 -7.63 0.36 28.20
N ASP A 264 -8.13 0.50 29.43
CA ASP A 264 -9.26 1.33 29.81
C ASP A 264 -8.78 2.79 29.86
N LYS A 265 -9.15 3.56 28.83
CA LYS A 265 -8.71 4.97 28.67
C LYS A 265 -9.35 5.88 29.73
N ILE A 266 -10.47 5.47 30.32
CA ILE A 266 -11.15 6.25 31.37
C ILE A 266 -10.40 6.08 32.67
N LYS A 267 -10.09 4.84 33.05
CA LYS A 267 -9.56 4.52 34.39
C LYS A 267 -8.06 4.33 34.46
N GLY A 268 -7.34 4.42 33.33
CA GLY A 268 -5.88 4.24 33.28
C GLY A 268 -5.42 2.81 33.56
N ASN A 269 -6.31 1.82 33.35
CA ASN A 269 -6.08 0.43 33.75
C ASN A 269 -5.81 -0.48 32.54
N PHE A 270 -4.90 -1.44 32.69
CA PHE A 270 -4.77 -2.56 31.78
C PHE A 270 -5.53 -3.76 32.32
N LEU A 271 -6.31 -4.43 31.46
CA LEU A 271 -7.19 -5.52 31.82
C LEU A 271 -6.85 -6.78 31.02
N LYS A 272 -6.87 -7.92 31.72
CA LYS A 272 -6.93 -9.26 31.12
C LYS A 272 -8.29 -9.86 31.47
N LEU A 273 -9.09 -10.15 30.44
CA LEU A 273 -10.45 -10.66 30.61
C LEU A 273 -10.54 -12.16 30.34
N ASP A 274 -11.53 -12.82 30.95
CA ASP A 274 -11.98 -14.15 30.53
C ASP A 274 -13.04 -14.07 29.43
N GLU A 275 -13.50 -15.24 28.97
CA GLU A 275 -14.52 -15.38 27.91
C GLU A 275 -15.88 -14.74 28.26
N ASN A 276 -16.14 -14.46 29.54
CA ASN A 276 -17.38 -13.85 30.02
C ASN A 276 -17.20 -12.36 30.36
N GLY A 277 -16.04 -11.77 30.02
CA GLY A 277 -15.74 -10.37 30.29
C GLY A 277 -15.39 -10.07 31.74
N LYS A 278 -15.07 -11.09 32.54
CA LYS A 278 -14.60 -10.91 33.92
C LYS A 278 -13.11 -10.61 33.93
N ILE A 279 -12.72 -9.64 34.76
CA ILE A 279 -11.32 -9.25 34.94
C ILE A 279 -10.59 -10.34 35.70
N LEU A 280 -9.66 -11.02 35.02
CA LEU A 280 -8.76 -12.02 35.58
C LEU A 280 -7.56 -11.38 36.26
N ARG A 281 -7.00 -10.34 35.63
CA ARG A 281 -5.87 -9.56 36.14
C ARG A 281 -6.03 -8.12 35.68
N ALA A 282 -5.54 -7.19 36.49
CA ALA A 282 -5.45 -5.79 36.10
C ALA A 282 -4.16 -5.16 36.62
N SER A 283 -3.76 -4.06 35.98
CA SER A 283 -2.80 -3.10 36.52
C SER A 283 -3.36 -1.69 36.36
N HIS A 284 -2.95 -0.79 37.26
CA HIS A 284 -3.13 0.65 37.10
C HIS A 284 -1.74 1.24 36.78
N GLY A 285 -1.58 1.80 35.58
CA GLY A 285 -0.24 2.03 35.04
C GLY A 285 0.57 0.73 34.99
N THR A 286 1.85 0.77 35.39
CA THR A 286 2.68 -0.45 35.50
C THR A 286 2.46 -1.23 36.81
N ARG A 287 1.68 -0.69 37.75
CA ARG A 287 1.43 -1.33 39.05
C ARG A 287 0.31 -2.38 38.96
N PHE A 288 0.66 -3.65 39.15
CA PHE A 288 -0.33 -4.72 39.26
C PHE A 288 -1.30 -4.50 40.43
N MET A 289 -2.58 -4.71 40.16
CA MET A 289 -3.67 -4.60 41.13
C MET A 289 -3.86 -5.91 41.89
N THR A 290 -4.10 -5.81 43.20
CA THR A 290 -4.53 -6.97 43.99
C THR A 290 -5.99 -7.33 43.70
N ASP A 291 -6.42 -8.51 44.12
CA ASP A 291 -7.81 -8.92 44.08
C ASP A 291 -8.75 -7.93 44.79
N ALA A 292 -8.31 -7.36 45.91
CA ALA A 292 -9.07 -6.34 46.64
C ALA A 292 -9.13 -5.03 45.84
N ASP A 293 -8.01 -4.60 45.24
CA ASP A 293 -7.96 -3.41 44.38
C ASP A 293 -8.92 -3.54 43.18
N ILE A 294 -8.96 -4.72 42.54
CA ILE A 294 -9.85 -4.97 41.39
C ILE A 294 -11.32 -4.89 41.84
N GLU A 295 -11.66 -5.46 43.00
CA GLU A 295 -13.02 -5.43 43.53
C GLU A 295 -13.44 -4.03 44.00
N GLU A 296 -12.49 -3.22 44.46
CA GLU A 296 -12.73 -1.82 44.82
C GLU A 296 -13.05 -0.98 43.59
N VAL A 297 -12.29 -1.15 42.50
CA VAL A 297 -12.42 -0.34 41.27
C VAL A 297 -13.54 -0.82 40.35
N PHE A 298 -13.73 -2.14 40.21
CA PHE A 298 -14.66 -2.75 39.26
C PHE A 298 -15.83 -3.49 39.92
N GLY A 299 -15.90 -3.48 41.25
CA GLY A 299 -16.92 -4.17 42.02
C GLY A 299 -16.65 -5.67 42.19
N LYS A 300 -17.36 -6.29 43.14
CA LYS A 300 -17.17 -7.71 43.52
C LYS A 300 -17.44 -8.71 42.40
N SER A 301 -18.23 -8.35 41.38
CA SER A 301 -18.45 -9.21 40.22
C SER A 301 -17.23 -9.30 39.31
N ARG A 302 -16.33 -8.30 39.38
CA ARG A 302 -15.21 -8.08 38.46
C ARG A 302 -15.63 -8.06 36.98
N LYS A 303 -16.91 -7.83 36.69
CA LYS A 303 -17.39 -7.70 35.31
C LYS A 303 -17.02 -6.30 34.84
N TRP A 304 -16.22 -6.22 33.77
CA TRP A 304 -15.89 -4.92 33.19
C TRP A 304 -17.10 -4.36 32.43
N GLU A 305 -17.37 -3.07 32.59
CA GLU A 305 -18.61 -2.45 32.09
C GLU A 305 -18.72 -2.44 30.56
N HIS A 306 -17.59 -2.45 29.85
CA HIS A 306 -17.53 -2.48 28.39
C HIS A 306 -17.41 -3.91 27.81
N SER A 307 -17.53 -4.96 28.64
CA SER A 307 -17.33 -6.34 28.17
C SER A 307 -18.29 -6.73 27.05
N ASP A 308 -19.56 -6.35 27.16
CA ASP A 308 -20.59 -6.79 26.22
C ASP A 308 -20.41 -6.08 24.85
N GLU A 309 -19.96 -4.82 24.87
CA GLU A 309 -19.61 -4.05 23.67
C GLU A 309 -18.36 -4.62 22.97
N LEU A 310 -17.31 -4.92 23.75
CA LEU A 310 -16.10 -5.54 23.24
C LEU A 310 -16.39 -6.90 22.61
N MET A 311 -17.14 -7.77 23.28
CA MET A 311 -17.44 -9.12 22.78
C MET A 311 -18.34 -9.12 21.55
N GLY A 312 -19.15 -8.07 21.34
CA GLY A 312 -20.01 -7.94 20.18
C GLY A 312 -19.30 -7.50 18.89
N SER A 313 -18.16 -6.80 19.00
CA SER A 313 -17.52 -6.17 17.83
C SER A 313 -16.00 -6.32 17.74
N VAL A 314 -15.31 -6.65 18.84
CA VAL A 314 -13.85 -6.81 18.97
C VAL A 314 -13.08 -5.68 18.26
N ASN A 315 -13.46 -4.44 18.53
CA ASN A 315 -12.86 -3.24 17.95
C ASN A 315 -12.40 -2.26 19.03
N ASN A 316 -11.46 -1.39 18.69
CA ASN A 316 -11.11 -0.24 19.53
C ASN A 316 -12.29 0.72 19.66
N ALA A 317 -12.45 1.33 20.83
CA ALA A 317 -13.50 2.31 21.12
C ALA A 317 -12.92 3.62 21.67
N ASP A 318 -13.76 4.64 21.84
CA ASP A 318 -13.35 5.90 22.46
C ASP A 318 -12.93 5.72 23.93
N THR A 319 -13.46 4.70 24.60
CA THR A 319 -13.24 4.41 26.02
C THR A 319 -12.13 3.39 26.28
N TYR A 320 -11.74 2.59 25.29
CA TYR A 320 -10.71 1.56 25.47
C TYR A 320 -9.92 1.24 24.20
N MET A 321 -8.75 0.62 24.36
CA MET A 321 -7.93 0.08 23.26
C MET A 321 -7.56 -1.38 23.51
N ILE A 322 -7.61 -2.20 22.47
CA ILE A 322 -7.17 -3.59 22.44
C ILE A 322 -5.73 -3.64 21.89
N PHE A 323 -4.82 -4.29 22.61
CA PHE A 323 -3.44 -4.51 22.17
C PHE A 323 -3.25 -5.93 21.66
N GLU A 324 -3.58 -6.17 20.39
CA GLU A 324 -3.55 -7.51 19.78
C GLU A 324 -2.30 -7.79 18.92
N ASN A 325 -1.66 -6.75 18.40
CA ASN A 325 -0.52 -6.86 17.50
C ASN A 325 0.79 -6.30 18.13
N TYR A 326 1.94 -6.67 17.55
CA TYR A 326 3.26 -6.27 18.06
C TYR A 326 3.61 -4.79 17.80
N PHE A 327 2.92 -4.12 16.87
CA PHE A 327 3.16 -2.71 16.56
C PHE A 327 2.58 -1.79 17.65
N ASP A 328 1.45 -2.17 18.22
CA ASP A 328 0.80 -1.44 19.30
C ASP A 328 1.40 -1.75 20.68
N MET A 329 2.21 -2.83 20.81
CA MET A 329 2.76 -3.25 22.10
C MET A 329 3.66 -2.21 22.79
N ILE A 330 4.31 -1.31 22.06
CA ILE A 330 5.05 -0.19 22.68
C ILE A 330 4.10 0.74 23.44
N GLY A 331 2.86 0.87 22.96
CA GLY A 331 1.82 1.68 23.60
C GLY A 331 1.50 1.17 24.99
N ILE A 332 1.51 -0.15 25.23
CA ILE A 332 1.27 -0.74 26.56
C ILE A 332 2.23 -0.14 27.60
N LEU A 333 3.53 -0.14 27.31
CA LEU A 333 4.51 0.38 28.25
C LEU A 333 4.50 1.90 28.32
N ILE A 334 4.31 2.60 27.18
CA ILE A 334 4.22 4.06 27.16
C ILE A 334 3.04 4.53 28.01
N PHE A 335 1.84 3.99 27.80
CA PHE A 335 0.66 4.31 28.60
C PHE A 335 0.84 3.91 30.07
N GLY A 336 1.40 2.73 30.34
CA GLY A 336 1.69 2.28 31.71
C GLY A 336 2.55 3.28 32.48
N ARG A 337 3.70 3.68 31.89
CA ARG A 337 4.61 4.65 32.49
C ARG A 337 4.00 6.04 32.59
N LEU A 338 3.23 6.47 31.59
CA LEU A 338 2.56 7.78 31.62
C LEU A 338 1.55 7.87 32.74
N VAL A 339 0.73 6.82 32.96
CA VAL A 339 -0.20 6.74 34.10
C VAL A 339 0.56 6.88 35.41
N ASP A 340 1.61 6.09 35.62
CA ASP A 340 2.44 6.17 36.85
C ASP A 340 3.00 7.59 37.08
N MET A 341 3.42 8.27 36.00
CA MET A 341 3.98 9.62 36.07
C MET A 341 2.95 10.68 36.41
N VAL A 342 1.77 10.65 35.76
CA VAL A 342 0.73 11.65 36.02
C VAL A 342 0.15 11.46 37.41
N ASP A 343 -0.03 10.23 37.87
CA ASP A 343 -0.49 9.93 39.23
C ASP A 343 0.48 10.45 40.27
N LYS A 344 1.78 10.21 40.07
CA LYS A 344 2.82 10.68 40.99
C LYS A 344 2.84 12.21 41.12
N LYS A 345 2.45 12.94 40.06
CA LYS A 345 2.41 14.40 40.03
C LYS A 345 1.05 14.96 40.46
N ALA A 346 0.00 14.15 40.49
CA ALA A 346 -1.34 14.61 40.78
C ALA A 346 -1.56 14.82 42.29
N GLU A 347 -2.11 15.97 42.66
CA GLU A 347 -2.52 16.25 44.05
C GLU A 347 -3.83 15.53 44.43
N LYS A 348 -4.58 15.06 43.42
CA LYS A 348 -5.85 14.35 43.55
C LYS A 348 -5.91 13.21 42.53
N PRO A 349 -6.69 12.15 42.78
CA PRO A 349 -6.89 11.08 41.79
C PRO A 349 -7.39 11.65 40.46
N ILE A 350 -6.83 11.16 39.36
CA ILE A 350 -7.25 11.53 38.00
C ILE A 350 -8.49 10.69 37.65
N GLU A 351 -9.54 11.34 37.17
CA GLU A 351 -10.83 10.70 36.86
C GLU A 351 -10.97 10.28 35.38
N ASP A 352 -10.14 10.82 34.49
CA ASP A 352 -10.14 10.51 33.05
C ASP A 352 -8.72 10.59 32.46
N TYR A 353 -8.22 9.46 31.96
CA TYR A 353 -6.88 9.33 31.37
C TYR A 353 -6.88 9.47 29.83
N LYS A 354 -8.02 9.80 29.19
CA LYS A 354 -8.13 9.95 27.72
C LYS A 354 -7.16 10.98 27.13
N PHE A 355 -6.72 11.98 27.89
CA PHE A 355 -5.74 12.95 27.38
C PHE A 355 -4.39 12.30 27.05
N LEU A 356 -3.99 11.26 27.79
CA LEU A 356 -2.76 10.49 27.49
C LEU A 356 -2.85 9.82 26.11
N TRP A 357 -4.04 9.31 25.75
CA TRP A 357 -4.29 8.75 24.42
C TRP A 357 -3.98 9.76 23.32
N ASN A 358 -4.48 10.99 23.46
CA ASN A 358 -4.27 12.03 22.46
C ASN A 358 -2.78 12.41 22.32
N ASP A 359 -2.05 12.46 23.42
CA ASP A 359 -0.62 12.78 23.42
C ASP A 359 0.22 11.65 22.82
N VAL A 360 -0.06 10.40 23.19
CA VAL A 360 0.64 9.22 22.65
C VAL A 360 0.36 9.07 21.15
N ILE A 361 -0.90 9.23 20.72
CA ILE A 361 -1.25 9.23 19.29
C ILE A 361 -0.59 10.39 18.55
N ALA A 362 -0.47 11.58 19.16
CA ALA A 362 0.32 12.65 18.58
C ALA A 362 1.80 12.28 18.42
N GLY A 363 2.38 11.54 19.38
CA GLY A 363 3.74 11.00 19.27
C GLY A 363 3.90 9.91 18.21
N TYR A 364 2.91 9.03 18.06
CA TYR A 364 2.84 8.08 16.94
C TYR A 364 2.77 8.83 15.61
N ASN A 365 1.83 9.75 15.44
CA ASN A 365 1.68 10.55 14.23
C ASN A 365 2.92 11.42 13.93
N ASN A 366 3.61 11.90 14.97
CA ASN A 366 4.89 12.59 14.82
C ASN A 366 6.01 11.65 14.34
N SER A 367 5.94 10.37 14.71
CA SER A 367 6.88 9.35 14.23
C SER A 367 6.57 8.92 12.79
N TYR A 368 5.36 9.17 12.27
CA TYR A 368 4.94 8.92 10.87
C TYR A 368 4.65 10.25 10.15
N ARG A 369 5.71 11.01 9.80
CA ARG A 369 5.58 12.44 9.45
C ARG A 369 5.29 12.72 7.97
N HIS A 370 4.24 13.52 7.75
CA HIS A 370 3.86 14.27 6.53
C HIS A 370 4.97 15.19 5.96
N GLN A 371 6.01 15.47 6.74
CA GLN A 371 7.07 16.43 6.41
C GLN A 371 8.22 15.81 5.62
N ALA A 372 8.18 14.49 5.36
CA ALA A 372 9.27 13.78 4.69
C ALA A 372 9.68 14.43 3.36
N PHE A 373 8.71 14.81 2.53
CA PHE A 373 9.01 15.51 1.28
C PHE A 373 9.57 16.94 1.50
N THR A 374 9.06 17.67 2.50
CA THR A 374 9.53 19.03 2.83
C THR A 374 10.95 19.02 3.35
N GLU A 375 11.28 18.04 4.17
CA GLU A 375 12.52 17.93 4.94
C GLU A 375 13.64 17.14 4.23
N ASP A 376 13.45 16.81 2.94
CA ASP A 376 14.38 16.00 2.14
C ASP A 376 14.76 14.68 2.83
N ALA A 377 13.73 13.99 3.29
CA ALA A 377 13.79 12.74 4.04
C ALA A 377 14.00 11.49 3.19
N GLY A 378 14.83 10.55 3.67
CA GLY A 378 15.00 9.25 3.03
C GLY A 378 15.81 9.34 1.73
N GLY A 379 15.76 8.29 0.92
CA GLY A 379 16.37 8.29 -0.42
C GLY A 379 15.39 8.72 -1.52
N PHE A 380 14.11 8.37 -1.35
CA PHE A 380 13.09 8.47 -2.40
C PHE A 380 12.69 9.92 -2.70
N PHE A 381 12.19 10.66 -1.70
CA PHE A 381 11.68 12.02 -1.92
C PHE A 381 12.76 13.02 -2.37
N PRO A 382 13.99 13.02 -1.81
CA PRO A 382 15.05 13.92 -2.28
C PRO A 382 15.46 13.65 -3.72
N ALA A 383 15.49 12.37 -4.14
CA ALA A 383 15.83 12.01 -5.50
C ALA A 383 14.78 12.51 -6.49
N ILE A 384 13.48 12.31 -6.20
CA ILE A 384 12.39 12.83 -7.05
C ILE A 384 12.39 14.36 -7.07
N LYS A 385 12.50 15.01 -5.91
CA LYS A 385 12.48 16.48 -5.81
C LYS A 385 13.63 17.13 -6.58
N LYS A 386 14.79 16.46 -6.62
CA LYS A 386 15.98 16.92 -7.35
C LYS A 386 15.83 16.75 -8.87
N ASP A 387 15.21 15.66 -9.31
CA ASP A 387 15.17 15.27 -10.73
C ASP A 387 13.86 14.54 -11.07
N VAL A 388 12.75 15.26 -10.98
CA VAL A 388 11.41 14.69 -11.25
C VAL A 388 11.25 14.21 -12.68
N GLU A 389 11.99 14.78 -13.65
CA GLU A 389 11.98 14.36 -15.05
C GLU A 389 12.55 12.95 -15.24
N LYS A 390 13.48 12.52 -14.39
CA LYS A 390 13.99 11.16 -14.39
C LYS A 390 12.94 10.12 -13.96
N TYR A 391 11.95 10.50 -13.16
CA TYR A 391 11.00 9.54 -12.56
C TYR A 391 9.56 9.71 -13.05
N CYS A 392 9.21 10.86 -13.61
CA CYS A 392 7.86 11.17 -14.05
C CYS A 392 7.84 11.58 -15.52
N ASN A 393 6.75 11.25 -16.20
CA ASN A 393 6.43 11.69 -17.54
C ASN A 393 5.54 12.95 -17.49
N LYS A 394 5.72 13.82 -18.50
CA LYS A 394 4.77 14.91 -18.75
C LYS A 394 3.55 14.35 -19.45
N ARG A 395 2.37 14.84 -19.10
CA ARG A 395 1.14 14.51 -19.83
C ARG A 395 1.07 15.28 -21.13
N THR A 396 0.44 14.65 -22.11
CA THR A 396 0.22 15.21 -23.43
C THR A 396 -0.72 16.42 -23.36
N GLU A 397 -0.68 17.29 -24.37
CA GLU A 397 -1.58 18.45 -24.42
C GLU A 397 -3.04 18.02 -24.66
N GLU A 398 -3.24 16.84 -25.25
CA GLU A 398 -4.53 16.20 -25.44
C GLU A 398 -5.19 15.88 -24.09
N VAL A 399 -4.46 15.23 -23.16
CA VAL A 399 -4.96 14.96 -21.80
C VAL A 399 -5.27 16.25 -21.05
N LYS A 400 -4.37 17.24 -21.08
CA LYS A 400 -4.60 18.53 -20.42
C LYS A 400 -5.80 19.28 -20.99
N SER A 401 -5.98 19.26 -22.30
CA SER A 401 -7.12 19.88 -22.98
C SER A 401 -8.42 19.15 -22.68
N TRP A 402 -8.38 17.83 -22.57
CA TRP A 402 -9.52 17.02 -22.16
C TRP A 402 -9.96 17.34 -20.72
N LEU A 403 -9.01 17.48 -19.78
CA LEU A 403 -9.32 17.92 -18.41
C LEU A 403 -9.99 19.30 -18.37
N ARG A 404 -9.54 20.26 -19.20
CA ARG A 404 -10.21 21.56 -19.34
C ARG A 404 -11.62 21.41 -19.90
N LYS A 405 -11.78 20.59 -20.95
CA LYS A 405 -13.06 20.35 -21.61
C LYS A 405 -14.10 19.77 -20.65
N LEU A 406 -13.72 18.88 -19.73
CA LEU A 406 -14.64 18.38 -18.69
C LEU A 406 -15.27 19.55 -17.90
N LYS A 407 -14.47 20.54 -17.49
CA LYS A 407 -14.97 21.72 -16.78
C LYS A 407 -15.78 22.66 -17.67
N GLU A 408 -15.37 22.86 -18.93
CA GLU A 408 -16.11 23.65 -19.91
C GLU A 408 -17.52 23.08 -20.16
N GLU A 409 -17.64 21.76 -20.17
CA GLU A 409 -18.90 21.01 -20.25
C GLU A 409 -19.61 20.84 -18.89
N LYS A 410 -19.26 21.71 -17.93
CA LYS A 410 -19.88 21.86 -16.61
C LYS A 410 -19.85 20.61 -15.73
N LYS A 411 -18.92 19.68 -15.98
CA LYS A 411 -18.65 18.57 -15.06
C LYS A 411 -17.93 19.12 -13.82
N THR A 412 -18.28 18.61 -12.64
CA THR A 412 -17.49 18.86 -11.42
C THR A 412 -16.29 17.93 -11.42
N VAL A 413 -15.07 18.47 -11.51
CA VAL A 413 -13.85 17.67 -11.63
C VAL A 413 -13.09 17.63 -10.31
N PHE A 414 -12.67 16.47 -9.83
CA PHE A 414 -11.94 16.36 -8.56
C PHE A 414 -10.71 15.45 -8.62
N MET A 415 -9.71 15.75 -7.79
CA MET A 415 -8.55 14.88 -7.58
C MET A 415 -8.62 14.26 -6.18
N LEU A 416 -8.38 12.95 -6.07
CA LEU A 416 -8.43 12.19 -4.82
C LEU A 416 -7.22 11.25 -4.71
N THR A 417 -6.17 11.71 -4.02
CA THR A 417 -4.90 10.99 -3.89
C THR A 417 -4.54 10.68 -2.44
N THR A 418 -3.88 9.53 -2.22
CA THR A 418 -3.29 9.18 -0.90
C THR A 418 -1.94 9.87 -0.66
N SER A 419 -1.37 10.52 -1.67
CA SER A 419 -0.15 11.31 -1.53
C SER A 419 -0.37 12.58 -0.68
N TYR A 420 0.62 12.92 0.14
CA TYR A 420 0.64 14.20 0.87
C TYR A 420 0.76 15.38 -0.11
N VAL A 421 0.20 16.54 0.26
CA VAL A 421 0.04 17.70 -0.63
C VAL A 421 1.33 18.16 -1.31
N ASN A 422 2.49 18.10 -0.64
CA ASN A 422 3.73 18.58 -1.23
C ASN A 422 4.24 17.68 -2.35
N PHE A 423 4.29 16.37 -2.10
CA PHE A 423 4.66 15.40 -3.11
C PHE A 423 3.66 15.43 -4.27
N ALA A 424 2.36 15.41 -3.93
CA ALA A 424 1.29 15.50 -4.92
C ALA A 424 1.40 16.76 -5.78
N SER A 425 1.67 17.93 -5.17
CA SER A 425 1.82 19.18 -5.91
C SER A 425 3.05 19.18 -6.80
N HIS A 426 4.18 18.66 -6.31
CA HIS A 426 5.43 18.60 -7.08
C HIS A 426 5.30 17.73 -8.33
N VAL A 427 4.70 16.54 -8.18
CA VAL A 427 4.47 15.62 -9.29
C VAL A 427 3.40 16.17 -10.23
N ALA A 428 2.28 16.68 -9.72
CA ALA A 428 1.22 17.25 -10.56
C ALA A 428 1.70 18.49 -11.35
N GLU A 429 2.48 19.37 -10.74
CA GLU A 429 3.05 20.55 -11.41
C GLU A 429 3.98 20.15 -12.55
N TYR A 430 4.83 19.15 -12.33
CA TYR A 430 5.70 18.64 -13.39
C TYR A 430 4.90 17.95 -14.52
N SER A 431 3.96 17.06 -14.17
CA SER A 431 3.24 16.24 -15.16
C SER A 431 2.17 17.02 -15.92
N LEU A 432 1.37 17.84 -15.23
CA LEU A 432 0.21 18.54 -15.80
C LEU A 432 0.50 20.02 -16.13
N GLY A 433 1.57 20.59 -15.59
CA GLY A 433 1.95 21.99 -15.77
C GLY A 433 1.69 22.86 -14.54
N SER A 434 2.23 24.08 -14.54
CA SER A 434 2.13 25.02 -13.40
C SER A 434 0.69 25.43 -13.05
N ASP A 435 -0.23 25.33 -14.00
CA ASP A 435 -1.65 25.64 -13.83
C ASP A 435 -2.50 24.44 -13.42
N TRP A 436 -1.89 23.30 -13.03
CA TRP A 436 -2.58 22.04 -12.80
C TRP A 436 -3.80 22.11 -11.87
N LYS A 437 -3.76 22.97 -10.85
CA LYS A 437 -4.88 23.15 -9.92
C LYS A 437 -6.15 23.63 -10.62
N SER A 438 -6.03 24.34 -11.74
CA SER A 438 -7.16 24.86 -12.51
C SER A 438 -8.03 23.76 -13.13
N TYR A 439 -7.47 22.56 -13.34
CA TYR A 439 -8.20 21.40 -13.85
C TYR A 439 -9.19 20.80 -12.85
N PHE A 440 -9.12 21.18 -11.57
CA PHE A 440 -9.93 20.58 -10.51
C PHE A 440 -10.78 21.63 -9.80
N ASP A 441 -11.98 21.22 -9.38
CA ASP A 441 -12.91 21.97 -8.55
C ASP A 441 -12.71 21.70 -7.06
N ILE A 442 -12.12 20.55 -6.71
CA ILE A 442 -11.66 20.24 -5.36
C ILE A 442 -10.48 19.26 -5.47
N ILE A 443 -9.49 19.44 -4.59
CA ILE A 443 -8.34 18.55 -4.50
C ILE A 443 -8.31 17.96 -3.10
N ILE A 444 -8.25 16.64 -2.99
CA ILE A 444 -8.17 15.92 -1.73
C ILE A 444 -6.88 15.09 -1.73
N THR A 445 -6.00 15.40 -0.79
CA THR A 445 -4.68 14.78 -0.59
C THR A 445 -4.68 13.94 0.68
N ASN A 446 -3.71 13.03 0.87
CA ASN A 446 -3.67 12.11 2.02
C ASN A 446 -5.05 11.47 2.29
N ALA A 447 -5.76 11.08 1.23
CA ALA A 447 -7.15 10.62 1.31
C ALA A 447 -7.29 9.32 2.13
N LYS A 448 -6.20 8.56 2.31
CA LYS A 448 -6.16 7.26 3.01
C LYS A 448 -7.11 6.24 2.37
N LYS A 449 -7.10 6.15 1.04
CA LYS A 449 -7.81 5.11 0.30
C LYS A 449 -7.29 3.71 0.69
N PRO A 450 -8.13 2.66 0.71
CA PRO A 450 -9.58 2.66 0.45
C PRO A 450 -10.41 3.21 1.63
N GLY A 451 -9.79 3.48 2.77
CA GLY A 451 -10.45 3.99 3.97
C GLY A 451 -11.28 5.25 3.77
N PHE A 452 -10.92 6.12 2.81
CA PHE A 452 -11.75 7.27 2.41
C PHE A 452 -13.21 6.89 2.11
N PHE A 453 -13.43 5.73 1.49
CA PHE A 453 -14.73 5.32 0.98
C PHE A 453 -15.65 4.74 2.06
N HIS A 454 -15.08 4.15 3.11
CA HIS A 454 -15.86 3.39 4.12
C HIS A 454 -15.59 3.81 5.57
N LYS A 455 -14.62 4.68 5.83
CA LYS A 455 -14.37 5.29 7.15
C LYS A 455 -14.89 6.74 7.16
N ASN A 456 -15.05 7.28 8.36
CA ASN A 456 -15.60 8.62 8.58
C ASN A 456 -14.54 9.60 9.11
N ASN A 457 -13.36 9.68 8.46
CA ASN A 457 -12.32 10.63 8.85
C ASN A 457 -12.76 12.07 8.54
N HIS A 458 -12.36 13.04 9.35
CA HIS A 458 -12.62 14.44 9.06
C HIS A 458 -11.80 14.94 7.88
N PHE A 459 -12.37 15.86 7.10
CA PHE A 459 -11.61 16.67 6.16
C PHE A 459 -10.83 17.72 6.94
N LEU A 460 -9.55 17.90 6.62
CA LEU A 460 -8.71 18.90 7.25
C LEU A 460 -8.37 20.00 6.25
N ARG A 461 -8.39 21.25 6.69
CA ARG A 461 -7.89 22.38 5.87
C ARG A 461 -6.37 22.31 5.79
N LEU A 462 -5.82 22.78 4.68
CA LEU A 462 -4.39 22.96 4.50
C LEU A 462 -4.01 24.43 4.59
N ASP A 463 -2.94 24.71 5.32
CA ASP A 463 -2.22 25.99 5.34
C ASP A 463 -0.78 25.73 4.87
N GLY A 464 -0.54 25.98 3.59
CA GLY A 464 0.61 25.43 2.88
C GLY A 464 0.55 23.91 2.89
N ASP A 465 1.51 23.29 3.55
CA ASP A 465 1.65 21.83 3.66
C ASP A 465 1.15 21.23 4.97
N LYS A 466 0.65 22.09 5.88
CA LYS A 466 0.27 21.67 7.21
C LYS A 466 -1.22 21.44 7.30
N GLU A 467 -1.59 20.27 7.78
CA GLU A 467 -2.95 19.96 8.19
C GLU A 467 -3.37 20.85 9.38
N ARG A 468 -4.61 21.34 9.32
CA ARG A 468 -5.24 22.22 10.32
C ARG A 468 -6.48 21.54 10.87
N GLU A 469 -7.33 22.33 11.53
CA GLU A 469 -8.58 21.87 12.13
C GLU A 469 -9.53 21.22 11.10
N PRO A 470 -10.36 20.27 11.56
CA PRO A 470 -11.47 19.72 10.79
C PRO A 470 -12.36 20.81 10.17
N VAL A 471 -12.76 20.59 8.92
CA VAL A 471 -13.75 21.43 8.24
C VAL A 471 -15.12 20.75 8.23
N GLN A 472 -16.17 21.54 8.43
CA GLN A 472 -17.54 21.08 8.37
C GLN A 472 -18.14 21.13 6.96
N LYS A 473 -17.63 22.03 6.12
CA LYS A 473 -18.10 22.25 4.75
C LYS A 473 -16.91 22.34 3.80
N LEU A 474 -17.04 21.68 2.66
CA LEU A 474 -16.08 21.75 1.55
C LEU A 474 -16.46 22.88 0.60
N GLU A 475 -15.46 23.55 0.07
CA GLU A 475 -15.60 24.68 -0.83
C GLU A 475 -14.87 24.41 -2.15
N ARG A 476 -15.41 24.97 -3.24
CA ARG A 476 -14.80 24.86 -4.56
C ARG A 476 -13.43 25.54 -4.58
N ASN A 477 -12.54 25.06 -5.45
CA ASN A 477 -11.19 25.54 -5.68
C ASN A 477 -10.27 25.50 -4.44
N HIS A 478 -10.55 24.60 -3.51
CA HIS A 478 -9.73 24.38 -2.31
C HIS A 478 -9.06 23.01 -2.33
N THR A 479 -7.97 22.93 -1.55
CA THR A 479 -7.23 21.68 -1.29
C THR A 479 -7.47 21.27 0.16
N TYR A 480 -7.84 20.01 0.35
CA TYR A 480 -8.08 19.39 1.65
C TYR A 480 -7.16 18.19 1.85
N SER A 481 -7.00 17.80 3.12
CA SER A 481 -6.36 16.55 3.50
C SER A 481 -7.36 15.59 4.14
N GLN A 482 -7.16 14.29 3.93
CA GLN A 482 -7.99 13.22 4.49
C GLN A 482 -9.45 13.30 4.03
N GLY A 483 -10.41 13.15 4.95
CA GLY A 483 -11.83 13.17 4.64
C GLY A 483 -12.48 11.80 4.43
N ASN A 484 -13.69 11.85 3.89
CA ASN A 484 -14.55 10.68 3.70
C ASN A 484 -15.51 10.86 2.52
N LEU A 485 -16.03 9.75 2.01
CA LEU A 485 -16.98 9.71 0.91
C LEU A 485 -18.23 10.56 1.15
N LYS A 486 -18.80 10.53 2.37
CA LYS A 486 -20.04 11.26 2.68
C LYS A 486 -19.88 12.76 2.45
N GLY A 487 -18.78 13.34 2.95
CA GLY A 487 -18.52 14.77 2.77
C GLY A 487 -18.24 15.14 1.31
N LEU A 488 -17.56 14.28 0.56
CA LEU A 488 -17.36 14.50 -0.88
C LEU A 488 -18.67 14.40 -1.65
N VAL A 489 -19.52 13.41 -1.38
CA VAL A 489 -20.86 13.30 -2.00
C VAL A 489 -21.71 14.53 -1.68
N SER A 490 -21.72 15.02 -0.44
CA SER A 490 -22.42 16.26 -0.08
C SER A 490 -21.89 17.47 -0.85
N PHE A 491 -20.57 17.57 -1.05
CA PHE A 491 -19.99 18.60 -1.91
C PHE A 491 -20.45 18.46 -3.37
N LEU A 492 -20.40 17.25 -3.93
CA LEU A 492 -20.82 17.00 -5.31
C LEU A 492 -22.30 17.33 -5.52
N GLN A 493 -23.18 16.94 -4.59
CA GLN A 493 -24.61 17.28 -4.61
C GLN A 493 -24.84 18.79 -4.67
N GLU A 494 -24.08 19.57 -3.89
CA GLU A 494 -24.14 21.03 -3.90
C GLU A 494 -23.60 21.62 -5.21
N GLN A 495 -22.49 21.10 -5.75
CA GLN A 495 -21.89 21.63 -6.97
C GLN A 495 -22.67 21.29 -8.24
N THR A 496 -23.33 20.14 -8.28
CA THR A 496 -24.09 19.68 -9.46
C THR A 496 -25.57 19.99 -9.37
N GLU A 497 -26.05 20.52 -8.24
CA GLU A 497 -27.48 20.75 -7.95
C GLU A 497 -28.35 19.49 -8.14
N LYS A 498 -27.80 18.32 -7.78
CA LYS A 498 -28.45 17.01 -7.94
C LYS A 498 -28.39 16.20 -6.66
N GLU A 499 -29.48 15.53 -6.32
CA GLU A 499 -29.54 14.64 -5.15
C GLU A 499 -28.64 13.41 -5.32
N ASN A 500 -28.57 12.85 -6.53
CA ASN A 500 -27.75 11.68 -6.85
C ASN A 500 -26.87 11.98 -8.07
N PRO A 501 -25.74 12.70 -7.91
CA PRO A 501 -24.84 13.01 -9.02
C PRO A 501 -24.26 11.70 -9.60
N LYS A 502 -24.28 11.55 -10.93
CA LYS A 502 -23.62 10.42 -11.60
C LYS A 502 -22.11 10.69 -11.64
N VAL A 503 -21.28 9.77 -11.12
CA VAL A 503 -19.83 9.98 -10.99
C VAL A 503 -19.05 8.90 -11.73
N ALA A 504 -18.02 9.31 -12.47
CA ALA A 504 -16.99 8.44 -13.01
C ALA A 504 -15.67 8.65 -12.24
N PHE A 505 -15.04 7.58 -11.77
CA PHE A 505 -13.75 7.64 -11.07
C PHE A 505 -12.65 6.89 -11.83
N PHE A 506 -11.54 7.57 -12.08
CA PHE A 506 -10.36 7.05 -12.77
C PHE A 506 -9.28 6.73 -11.74
N GLY A 507 -8.73 5.51 -11.78
CA GLY A 507 -7.67 5.08 -10.87
C GLY A 507 -6.91 3.87 -11.41
N ASP A 508 -5.69 3.67 -10.92
CA ASP A 508 -4.77 2.59 -11.33
C ASP A 508 -4.70 1.44 -10.32
N SER A 509 -5.36 1.56 -9.16
CA SER A 509 -5.45 0.48 -8.18
C SER A 509 -6.85 -0.08 -8.09
N LEU A 510 -6.99 -1.37 -8.37
CA LEU A 510 -8.20 -2.13 -8.10
C LEU A 510 -8.59 -2.05 -6.63
N ARG A 511 -7.62 -2.11 -5.70
CA ARG A 511 -7.88 -2.12 -4.25
C ARG A 511 -8.21 -0.74 -3.68
N SER A 512 -7.51 0.30 -4.13
CA SER A 512 -7.63 1.63 -3.54
C SER A 512 -8.64 2.51 -4.26
N ASP A 513 -8.93 2.24 -5.53
CA ASP A 513 -9.75 3.10 -6.38
C ASP A 513 -10.99 2.40 -6.91
N VAL A 514 -10.82 1.33 -7.70
CA VAL A 514 -11.91 0.73 -8.48
C VAL A 514 -12.90 -0.01 -7.58
N PHE A 515 -12.45 -1.01 -6.82
CA PHE A 515 -13.27 -1.77 -5.89
C PHE A 515 -14.03 -0.87 -4.90
N PRO A 516 -13.38 0.03 -4.15
CA PRO A 516 -14.10 0.81 -3.16
C PRO A 516 -15.03 1.87 -3.77
N SER A 517 -14.70 2.44 -4.94
CA SER A 517 -15.62 3.35 -5.65
C SER A 517 -16.89 2.63 -6.09
N LYS A 518 -16.76 1.41 -6.63
CA LYS A 518 -17.91 0.60 -7.03
C LYS A 518 -18.74 0.16 -5.81
N MET A 519 -18.07 -0.40 -4.80
CA MET A 519 -18.74 -1.06 -3.66
C MET A 519 -19.34 -0.10 -2.64
N TYR A 520 -18.68 1.02 -2.35
CA TYR A 520 -19.12 1.94 -1.29
C TYR A 520 -19.75 3.21 -1.82
N ALA A 521 -19.39 3.66 -3.03
CA ALA A 521 -19.92 4.89 -3.62
C ALA A 521 -20.92 4.65 -4.76
N ASN A 522 -21.02 3.42 -5.28
CA ASN A 522 -21.81 3.10 -6.47
C ASN A 522 -21.45 4.00 -7.66
N TRP A 523 -20.17 4.34 -7.79
CA TRP A 523 -19.64 5.10 -8.91
C TRP A 523 -19.23 4.17 -10.04
N GLU A 524 -19.29 4.69 -11.26
CA GLU A 524 -18.71 3.98 -12.40
C GLU A 524 -17.21 4.25 -12.46
N THR A 525 -16.44 3.28 -12.95
CA THR A 525 -14.99 3.26 -12.76
C THR A 525 -14.25 3.01 -14.07
N VAL A 526 -13.17 3.77 -14.26
CA VAL A 526 -12.22 3.59 -15.34
C VAL A 526 -10.91 3.11 -14.73
N TYR A 527 -10.56 1.86 -14.99
CA TYR A 527 -9.31 1.27 -14.50
C TYR A 527 -8.15 1.58 -15.45
N VAL A 528 -7.16 2.32 -14.97
CA VAL A 528 -5.93 2.63 -15.71
C VAL A 528 -4.92 1.50 -15.50
N LEU A 529 -4.73 0.66 -16.52
CA LEU A 529 -4.01 -0.61 -16.43
C LEU A 529 -2.90 -0.71 -17.50
N GLU A 530 -1.71 -0.21 -17.17
CA GLU A 530 -0.55 -0.10 -18.07
C GLU A 530 -0.12 -1.46 -18.68
N GLU A 531 -0.37 -2.58 -17.99
CA GLU A 531 -0.08 -3.95 -18.44
C GLU A 531 -0.70 -4.27 -19.81
N MET A 532 -1.81 -3.61 -20.16
CA MET A 532 -2.46 -3.76 -21.47
C MET A 532 -1.57 -3.36 -22.64
N GLU A 533 -0.70 -2.35 -22.49
CA GLU A 533 0.24 -1.94 -23.54
C GLU A 533 1.32 -3.01 -23.77
N THR A 534 1.83 -3.60 -22.69
CA THR A 534 2.92 -4.58 -22.75
C THR A 534 2.45 -5.94 -23.27
N GLU A 535 1.30 -6.43 -22.82
CA GLU A 535 0.74 -7.69 -23.32
C GLU A 535 0.10 -7.54 -24.71
N GLY A 536 -0.13 -6.30 -25.13
CA GLY A 536 -0.70 -5.93 -26.40
C GLY A 536 -2.21 -6.17 -26.47
N MET A 537 -2.86 -5.54 -27.44
CA MET A 537 -4.31 -5.57 -27.62
C MET A 537 -4.70 -6.07 -29.01
N VAL A 538 -5.85 -6.73 -29.10
CA VAL A 538 -6.43 -7.29 -30.33
C VAL A 538 -6.93 -6.18 -31.25
N GLY A 539 -6.66 -6.32 -32.56
CA GLY A 539 -7.11 -5.34 -33.56
C GLY A 539 -6.38 -4.00 -33.45
N TYR A 540 -5.35 -3.94 -32.62
CA TYR A 540 -4.57 -2.77 -32.32
C TYR A 540 -3.11 -3.09 -32.69
N GLU A 541 -2.75 -2.78 -33.94
CA GLU A 541 -1.39 -2.93 -34.43
C GLU A 541 -0.65 -1.61 -34.28
N CYS A 542 0.39 -1.62 -33.45
CA CYS A 542 1.23 -0.46 -33.27
C CYS A 542 2.20 -0.35 -34.45
N THR A 543 1.98 0.63 -35.33
CA THR A 543 2.96 0.95 -36.37
C THR A 543 3.92 2.00 -35.84
N SER A 544 5.21 1.68 -35.80
CA SER A 544 6.27 2.58 -35.34
C SER A 544 6.83 3.39 -36.51
N LYS A 545 6.73 4.73 -36.41
CA LYS A 545 7.58 5.66 -37.17
C LYS A 545 8.40 6.48 -36.18
N GLY A 546 9.57 5.97 -35.80
CA GLY A 546 10.36 6.54 -34.70
C GLY A 546 9.79 6.16 -33.32
N GLN A 547 9.76 7.08 -32.37
CA GLN A 547 9.18 6.88 -31.01
C GLN A 547 7.66 7.13 -30.93
N LYS A 548 7.04 7.56 -32.05
CA LYS A 548 5.60 7.86 -32.10
C LYS A 548 4.83 6.67 -32.62
N HIS A 549 3.83 6.28 -31.84
CA HIS A 549 2.90 5.22 -32.18
C HIS A 549 1.65 5.83 -32.80
N THR A 550 1.22 5.28 -33.93
CA THR A 550 -0.08 5.61 -34.51
C THR A 550 -1.04 4.51 -34.13
N ILE A 551 -2.01 4.86 -33.29
CA ILE A 551 -3.16 4.01 -33.01
C ILE A 551 -4.11 4.06 -34.19
N GLU A 552 -4.68 2.96 -34.65
CA GLU A 552 -5.82 2.98 -35.57
C GLU A 552 -7.07 2.47 -34.85
N VAL A 553 -7.87 3.38 -34.26
CA VAL A 553 -9.15 2.96 -33.64
C VAL A 553 -10.24 2.89 -34.71
N GLN A 554 -10.93 1.76 -34.81
CA GLN A 554 -12.12 1.61 -35.65
C GLN A 554 -13.32 2.22 -34.92
N ILE A 555 -13.87 3.31 -35.47
CA ILE A 555 -15.11 3.91 -34.97
C ILE A 555 -16.28 3.36 -35.80
N GLU A 556 -17.23 2.68 -35.15
CA GLU A 556 -18.56 2.41 -35.72
C GLU A 556 -19.46 3.63 -35.45
N ASP A 557 -20.04 4.20 -36.51
CA ASP A 557 -20.96 5.34 -36.45
C ASP A 557 -22.39 4.81 -36.63
N ASP A 558 -23.30 5.15 -35.73
CA ASP A 558 -24.67 4.59 -35.65
C ASP A 558 -25.64 5.14 -36.74
N GLY A 559 -25.14 5.57 -37.90
CA GLY A 559 -25.94 6.18 -38.96
C GLY A 559 -25.40 6.01 -40.38
N GLU A 560 -25.78 4.89 -41.03
CA GLU A 560 -25.63 4.62 -42.48
C GLU A 560 -24.17 4.50 -43.05
N PRO A 561 -23.98 3.88 -44.23
CA PRO A 561 -23.12 2.71 -44.41
C PRO A 561 -21.62 2.93 -44.15
N LYS A 562 -21.13 2.27 -43.10
CA LYS A 562 -19.79 1.65 -42.90
C LYS A 562 -18.61 2.36 -43.58
N THR A 563 -18.39 3.63 -43.33
CA THR A 563 -17.05 4.22 -43.48
C THR A 563 -16.31 4.12 -42.15
N LYS A 564 -15.43 3.12 -42.04
CA LYS A 564 -14.48 2.96 -40.92
C LYS A 564 -13.64 4.24 -40.82
N LYS A 565 -13.85 5.06 -39.79
CA LYS A 565 -12.94 6.17 -39.48
C LYS A 565 -11.82 5.65 -38.61
N MET A 566 -10.58 5.77 -39.09
CA MET A 566 -9.37 5.53 -38.32
C MET A 566 -8.98 6.82 -37.61
N LYS A 567 -8.80 6.78 -36.29
CA LYS A 567 -8.21 7.88 -35.55
C LYS A 567 -6.80 7.52 -35.10
N THR A 568 -5.82 8.32 -35.53
CA THR A 568 -4.43 8.32 -35.06
C THR A 568 -4.31 9.02 -33.73
N VAL A 569 -4.16 8.24 -32.67
CA VAL A 569 -3.68 8.75 -31.37
C VAL A 569 -2.16 8.65 -31.40
N GLN A 570 -1.44 9.73 -31.07
CA GLN A 570 0.03 9.74 -30.97
C GLN A 570 0.44 9.63 -29.51
N HIS A 571 1.03 8.50 -29.12
CA HIS A 571 1.65 8.36 -27.80
C HIS A 571 2.97 7.59 -27.86
N GLU A 572 3.78 7.72 -26.81
CA GLU A 572 4.98 6.92 -26.60
C GLU A 572 4.56 5.59 -25.95
N LEU A 573 4.84 4.47 -26.61
CA LEU A 573 4.70 3.16 -25.98
C LEU A 573 5.78 2.98 -24.93
N PRO A 574 5.54 2.08 -23.95
CA PRO A 574 6.58 1.61 -23.06
C PRO A 574 7.80 1.15 -23.87
N SER A 575 8.97 1.66 -23.50
CA SER A 575 10.27 1.18 -23.97
C SER A 575 10.43 -0.32 -23.66
N LYS A 576 11.40 -0.99 -24.29
CA LYS A 576 11.68 -2.41 -23.99
C LYS A 576 12.03 -2.65 -22.51
N GLU A 577 12.67 -1.66 -21.90
CA GLU A 577 13.00 -1.68 -20.48
C GLU A 577 11.73 -1.55 -19.64
N GLU A 578 10.85 -0.59 -19.91
CA GLU A 578 9.55 -0.49 -19.23
C GLU A 578 8.70 -1.76 -19.41
N GLN A 579 8.67 -2.36 -20.60
CA GLN A 579 7.96 -3.62 -20.85
C GLN A 579 8.42 -4.77 -19.95
N ALA A 580 9.71 -4.83 -19.61
CA ALA A 580 10.28 -5.86 -18.74
C ALA A 580 9.86 -5.68 -17.26
N PHE A 581 9.46 -4.48 -16.85
CA PHE A 581 8.91 -4.21 -15.50
C PHE A 581 7.39 -4.39 -15.42
N LEU A 582 6.71 -4.21 -16.55
CA LEU A 582 5.24 -4.28 -16.65
C LEU A 582 4.73 -5.71 -16.88
N SER A 583 5.58 -6.65 -17.26
CA SER A 583 5.20 -8.04 -17.52
C SER A 583 6.30 -8.99 -17.07
N SER A 584 5.92 -10.24 -16.80
CA SER A 584 6.86 -11.28 -16.37
C SER A 584 6.75 -12.52 -17.24
N SER A 585 7.87 -12.96 -17.81
CA SER A 585 7.97 -14.24 -18.51
C SER A 585 7.92 -15.43 -17.54
N LEU A 586 8.40 -15.24 -16.31
CA LEU A 586 8.42 -16.26 -15.27
C LEU A 586 7.02 -16.55 -14.71
N TRP A 587 6.28 -15.50 -14.39
CA TRP A 587 4.93 -15.59 -13.84
C TRP A 587 3.84 -15.66 -14.92
N GLY A 588 4.13 -15.31 -16.17
CA GLY A 588 3.16 -15.26 -17.27
C GLY A 588 2.22 -14.06 -17.20
N SER A 589 1.21 -14.04 -18.08
CA SER A 589 0.31 -12.88 -18.27
C SER A 589 -0.47 -12.46 -17.02
N PHE A 590 -0.63 -11.15 -16.83
CA PHE A 590 -1.48 -10.53 -15.82
C PHE A 590 -2.93 -11.02 -15.91
N PHE A 591 -3.47 -11.26 -17.11
CA PHE A 591 -4.89 -11.59 -17.31
C PHE A 591 -5.19 -13.09 -17.28
N ARG A 592 -4.29 -13.92 -17.80
CA ARG A 592 -4.49 -15.37 -17.94
C ARG A 592 -3.21 -16.17 -17.73
N ASP A 593 -3.39 -17.42 -17.34
CA ASP A 593 -2.31 -18.40 -17.27
C ASP A 593 -2.67 -19.64 -18.09
N GLU A 594 -1.65 -20.38 -18.49
CA GLU A 594 -1.73 -21.60 -19.28
C GLU A 594 -1.21 -22.75 -18.44
N THR A 595 -2.07 -23.72 -18.14
CA THR A 595 -1.68 -24.93 -17.41
C THR A 595 -1.93 -26.15 -18.28
N LEU A 596 -1.06 -27.16 -18.18
CA LEU A 596 -1.28 -28.43 -18.87
C LEU A 596 -2.59 -29.06 -18.36
N GLU A 597 -3.49 -29.44 -19.27
CA GLU A 597 -4.66 -30.24 -18.90
C GLU A 597 -4.18 -31.56 -18.28
N HIS A 598 -4.53 -31.79 -17.01
CA HIS A 598 -4.33 -33.10 -16.40
C HIS A 598 -5.22 -34.11 -17.14
N LEU A 599 -4.58 -34.98 -17.92
CA LEU A 599 -5.22 -36.11 -18.56
C LEU A 599 -5.94 -36.97 -17.52
N ASN A 600 -7.17 -37.39 -17.83
CA ASN A 600 -7.87 -38.38 -17.03
C ASN A 600 -7.03 -39.66 -16.94
N SER A 601 -7.22 -40.48 -15.90
CA SER A 601 -6.44 -41.71 -15.67
C SER A 601 -6.46 -42.73 -16.84
N ASN A 602 -7.31 -42.51 -17.84
CA ASN A 602 -7.44 -43.33 -19.04
C ASN A 602 -6.82 -42.71 -20.31
N GLU A 603 -6.24 -41.51 -20.24
CA GLU A 603 -5.64 -40.82 -21.38
C GLU A 603 -4.10 -40.83 -21.33
N THR A 604 -3.46 -40.97 -22.49
CA THR A 604 -2.02 -41.19 -22.61
C THR A 604 -1.26 -39.86 -22.51
N LYS A 605 -0.24 -39.76 -21.64
CA LYS A 605 0.63 -38.56 -21.53
C LYS A 605 1.14 -38.11 -22.91
N PRO A 606 1.06 -36.81 -23.25
CA PRO A 606 1.53 -36.31 -24.54
C PRO A 606 3.03 -36.60 -24.68
N LYS A 607 3.45 -37.01 -25.87
CA LYS A 607 4.84 -37.42 -26.14
C LYS A 607 5.71 -36.24 -26.61
N THR A 608 5.10 -35.10 -26.92
CA THR A 608 5.74 -33.87 -27.38
C THR A 608 4.98 -32.64 -26.87
N ASP A 609 5.66 -31.49 -26.74
CA ASP A 609 5.03 -30.22 -26.33
C ASP A 609 3.90 -29.78 -27.29
N SER A 610 3.95 -30.21 -28.56
CA SER A 610 2.90 -29.96 -29.55
C SER A 610 1.62 -30.78 -29.35
N GLU A 611 1.64 -31.84 -28.52
CA GLU A 611 0.47 -32.68 -28.20
C GLU A 611 -0.18 -32.31 -26.85
N ALA A 612 0.42 -31.39 -26.10
CA ALA A 612 -0.10 -30.91 -24.84
C ALA A 612 -1.36 -30.05 -25.06
N LYS A 613 -2.48 -30.45 -24.44
CA LYS A 613 -3.64 -29.58 -24.31
C LYS A 613 -3.41 -28.64 -23.13
N PHE A 614 -3.59 -27.35 -23.35
CA PHE A 614 -3.49 -26.33 -22.30
C PHE A 614 -4.88 -25.85 -21.92
N LYS A 615 -5.13 -25.79 -20.61
CA LYS A 615 -6.29 -25.12 -20.04
C LYS A 615 -5.91 -23.68 -19.76
N HIS A 616 -6.62 -22.76 -20.39
CA HIS A 616 -6.54 -21.33 -20.09
C HIS A 616 -7.36 -21.03 -18.84
N MET A 617 -6.76 -20.36 -17.86
CA MET A 617 -7.45 -19.97 -16.63
C MET A 617 -7.28 -18.47 -16.41
N ASN A 618 -8.37 -17.79 -16.06
CA ASN A 618 -8.31 -16.39 -15.68
C ASN A 618 -7.51 -16.26 -14.39
N THR A 619 -6.60 -15.31 -14.34
CA THR A 619 -5.96 -14.94 -13.08
C THR A 619 -6.99 -14.27 -12.18
N PHE A 620 -6.71 -14.28 -10.88
CA PHE A 620 -7.49 -13.54 -9.89
C PHE A 620 -7.66 -12.07 -10.29
N TRP A 621 -6.59 -11.42 -10.75
CA TRP A 621 -6.62 -10.00 -11.14
C TRP A 621 -7.32 -9.73 -12.46
N GLY A 622 -7.20 -10.63 -13.44
CA GLY A 622 -7.98 -10.58 -14.66
C GLY A 622 -9.49 -10.70 -14.38
N TYR A 623 -9.88 -11.56 -13.44
CA TYR A 623 -11.25 -11.67 -12.96
C TYR A 623 -11.72 -10.41 -12.21
N LEU A 624 -10.94 -9.91 -11.24
CA LEU A 624 -11.29 -8.71 -10.47
C LEU A 624 -11.46 -7.47 -11.36
N THR A 625 -10.62 -7.33 -12.39
CA THR A 625 -10.72 -6.26 -13.39
C THR A 625 -12.12 -6.21 -14.00
N ARG A 626 -12.60 -7.33 -14.55
CA ARG A 626 -13.93 -7.41 -15.18
C ARG A 626 -15.09 -7.31 -14.19
N LYS A 627 -14.85 -7.72 -12.95
CA LYS A 627 -15.88 -7.70 -11.90
C LYS A 627 -16.14 -6.29 -11.38
N TYR A 628 -15.10 -5.49 -11.20
CA TYR A 628 -15.20 -4.22 -10.48
C TYR A 628 -15.03 -2.98 -11.36
N ALA A 629 -14.27 -3.04 -12.46
CA ALA A 629 -14.14 -1.93 -13.39
C ALA A 629 -15.35 -1.87 -14.34
N ASP A 630 -15.78 -0.68 -14.76
CA ASP A 630 -16.77 -0.53 -15.83
C ASP A 630 -16.08 -0.57 -17.20
N ILE A 631 -14.94 0.11 -17.33
CA ILE A 631 -14.02 -0.02 -18.46
C ILE A 631 -12.56 -0.04 -17.97
N ALA A 632 -11.67 -0.61 -18.77
CA ALA A 632 -10.24 -0.59 -18.55
C ALA A 632 -9.50 -0.01 -19.77
N VAL A 633 -8.56 0.89 -19.51
CA VAL A 633 -7.70 1.52 -20.52
C VAL A 633 -6.25 1.49 -20.06
N PRO A 634 -5.26 1.44 -20.97
CA PRO A 634 -3.87 1.47 -20.54
C PRO A 634 -3.49 2.79 -19.87
N GLN A 635 -3.95 3.91 -20.43
CA GLN A 635 -3.60 5.27 -20.03
C GLN A 635 -4.73 6.26 -20.39
N LEU A 636 -4.69 7.47 -19.82
CA LEU A 636 -5.72 8.51 -20.06
C LEU A 636 -5.78 8.97 -21.51
N GLU A 637 -4.66 8.91 -22.23
CA GLU A 637 -4.52 9.27 -23.65
C GLU A 637 -5.52 8.50 -24.54
N TYR A 638 -5.88 7.27 -24.15
CA TYR A 638 -6.84 6.43 -24.87
C TYR A 638 -8.29 6.89 -24.74
N ILE A 639 -8.59 7.77 -23.79
CA ILE A 639 -9.92 8.36 -23.59
C ILE A 639 -9.92 9.84 -23.97
N ALA A 640 -8.85 10.56 -23.63
CA ALA A 640 -8.73 12.00 -23.83
C ALA A 640 -8.87 12.42 -25.30
N ASP A 641 -8.51 11.51 -26.22
CA ASP A 641 -8.66 11.74 -27.64
C ASP A 641 -10.11 11.69 -28.12
N PHE A 642 -11.05 11.10 -27.39
CA PHE A 642 -12.42 10.98 -27.86
C PHE A 642 -13.31 12.14 -27.39
N PRO A 643 -14.35 12.50 -28.16
CA PRO A 643 -15.44 13.34 -27.68
C PRO A 643 -16.04 12.78 -26.37
N LEU A 644 -16.56 13.66 -25.51
CA LEU A 644 -17.14 13.20 -24.23
C LEU A 644 -18.40 12.34 -24.42
N ASP A 645 -19.12 12.54 -25.53
CA ASP A 645 -20.29 11.74 -25.96
C ASP A 645 -19.90 10.46 -26.72
N HIS A 646 -18.61 10.11 -26.76
CA HIS A 646 -18.18 8.81 -27.25
C HIS A 646 -18.64 7.70 -26.30
N LYS A 647 -19.23 6.66 -26.88
CA LYS A 647 -19.85 5.56 -26.13
C LYS A 647 -18.93 4.35 -26.08
N TYR A 648 -18.59 3.95 -24.87
CA TYR A 648 -17.82 2.75 -24.59
C TYR A 648 -18.75 1.66 -24.07
N GLN A 649 -18.66 0.45 -24.60
CA GLN A 649 -19.28 -0.74 -24.01
C GLN A 649 -18.59 -1.07 -22.69
N VAL A 650 -19.35 -1.15 -21.61
CA VAL A 650 -18.81 -1.57 -20.31
C VAL A 650 -18.60 -3.09 -20.26
N PHE A 651 -17.85 -3.55 -19.25
CA PHE A 651 -17.81 -4.96 -18.90
C PHE A 651 -19.23 -5.48 -18.61
N ASP A 652 -19.55 -6.65 -19.18
CA ASP A 652 -20.77 -7.36 -18.81
C ASP A 652 -20.47 -8.14 -17.52
N HIS A 653 -21.03 -7.66 -16.41
CA HIS A 653 -20.83 -8.26 -15.09
C HIS A 653 -21.64 -9.56 -14.89
N GLU A 654 -22.55 -9.91 -15.81
CA GLU A 654 -23.39 -11.12 -15.74
C GLU A 654 -23.02 -12.17 -16.80
N ASN A 655 -22.47 -11.78 -17.96
CA ASN A 655 -22.00 -12.70 -19.01
C ASN A 655 -20.52 -12.48 -19.33
N GLU A 656 -19.74 -13.55 -19.53
CA GLU A 656 -18.30 -13.52 -19.82
C GLU A 656 -17.91 -12.90 -21.19
N HIS A 657 -18.76 -12.07 -21.79
CA HIS A 657 -18.45 -11.45 -23.08
C HIS A 657 -17.34 -10.40 -22.97
N LYS A 658 -16.52 -10.37 -24.03
CA LYS A 658 -15.21 -9.72 -24.10
C LYS A 658 -15.26 -8.17 -24.29
N SER A 659 -16.28 -7.48 -23.80
CA SER A 659 -16.42 -6.00 -23.89
C SER A 659 -15.89 -5.32 -22.62
N GLY A 660 -15.46 -4.05 -22.70
CA GLY A 660 -14.97 -3.26 -21.55
C GLY A 660 -13.49 -2.90 -21.58
N PHE A 661 -12.67 -3.60 -22.37
CA PHE A 661 -11.27 -3.22 -22.61
C PHE A 661 -11.16 -2.29 -23.81
N TYR A 662 -10.49 -1.15 -23.60
CA TYR A 662 -10.26 -0.15 -24.64
C TYR A 662 -8.78 0.18 -24.77
N PRO A 663 -8.29 0.38 -26.00
CA PRO A 663 -9.00 0.35 -27.29
C PRO A 663 -9.27 -1.06 -27.83
N GLY A 664 -8.75 -2.09 -27.19
CA GLY A 664 -8.99 -3.47 -27.59
C GLY A 664 -8.76 -4.45 -26.45
N ILE A 665 -9.24 -5.67 -26.64
CA ILE A 665 -9.07 -6.76 -25.68
C ILE A 665 -7.58 -7.10 -25.56
N PRO A 666 -7.01 -7.28 -24.35
CA PRO A 666 -5.65 -7.81 -24.18
C PRO A 666 -5.45 -9.13 -24.93
N LYS A 667 -4.36 -9.27 -25.68
CA LYS A 667 -4.09 -10.45 -26.52
C LYS A 667 -4.18 -11.78 -25.74
N PRO A 668 -3.72 -11.89 -24.49
CA PRO A 668 -3.85 -13.13 -23.72
C PRO A 668 -5.31 -13.57 -23.47
N LEU A 669 -6.29 -12.65 -23.56
CA LEU A 669 -7.73 -12.95 -23.43
C LEU A 669 -8.39 -13.38 -24.75
N GLN A 670 -7.67 -13.32 -25.88
CA GLN A 670 -8.25 -13.65 -27.19
C GLN A 670 -8.35 -15.16 -27.43
N LEU A 671 -7.45 -15.94 -26.84
CA LEU A 671 -7.27 -17.37 -27.08
C LEU A 671 -8.42 -18.23 -26.53
#